data_AF-A0A3C0VDJ7-F1
#
_entry.id   AF-A0A3C0VDJ7-F1
#
_cell.length_a   1.000
_cell.length_b   1.000
_cell.length_c   1.000
_cell.angle_alpha   90.00
_cell.angle_beta   90.00
_cell.angle_gamma   90.00
#
_symmetry.space_group_name_H-M   'P 1'
#
loop_
_entity.id
_entity.type
_entity.pdbx_description
1 polymer ?
#
loop_
_entity_poly.entity_id
_entity_poly.type
_entity_poly.pdbx_seq_one_letter_code
_entity_poly.pdbx_strand_id
1 'polypeptide(L)'
;MKTDVLCFALFGIVCLSRESPGAQELTGRQHDIVRGIVKFAPWDCPDRWLYELGTPAERSAALRTAMAGAISWIDFLALANALDWSAEEAKKTHDSLLGLLPGIESGKVRQNIIFLVALTAADARERLAALFTSPASAAEDRADAGCALAALGDEAAAEWLLRDFAASEDFVGRPVFEFADYRKEEADEKNRATIRSYRFWETIFRRPYFRPLQFLARAGLYRLTVAGDGDRARDALARRLMPIFIAKWHGHPGSDDLALRMLNYALEERDLRSIYLWAQRASLLPDQDCAGSAVHILGALADSQLSIADIDAIIDSPDGMQNRAFLRYERFVKTARKDLAAALAYFNALADNEPASVFANARRLAAQAKPSGALRDGIIEPLSLKIMLGYPGRSRALGETPYRPETAPTEESYVGLLTERERQVVLRTRLSRTSSVAIDAQALAGQYRLLLELGNLADMERDAQDIAEKADLRYRRAKLFYRESRVLLPVWGSETMNAGYRLNEARYDADADRRLEEYAGEAFAFRRAFDLLASIRKDYPSYAGMDLVLFHQGHCIAKLMDYRPAKVLGAWVYPDRPPPDSREGALEYAHGRVAEIFNELLAAYPESQWARQIEQAAPWHAKMAALMRAQREKNERTRPERMKL
;
A
#
# COMPACT_ATOMS: atom_id res chain seq x y z
N MET A 1 4.53 9.53 54.11
CA MET A 1 5.90 9.70 54.66
C MET A 1 6.83 8.88 53.81
N LYS A 2 7.86 9.52 53.22
CA LYS A 2 9.19 9.03 52.79
C LYS A 2 9.27 7.52 52.51
N THR A 3 9.63 7.04 51.32
CA THR A 3 10.94 7.18 50.67
C THR A 3 10.82 6.46 49.33
N ASP A 4 11.03 7.11 48.16
CA ASP A 4 11.25 6.44 46.85
C ASP A 4 11.62 7.48 45.75
N VAL A 5 12.60 8.35 46.01
CA VAL A 5 13.07 9.38 45.03
C VAL A 5 14.57 9.26 44.75
N LEU A 6 15.22 8.16 45.15
CA LEU A 6 16.68 8.04 45.08
C LEU A 6 17.11 6.76 44.33
N CYS A 7 16.73 6.62 43.06
CA CYS A 7 17.33 5.62 42.16
C CYS A 7 17.53 6.09 40.70
N PHE A 8 17.21 7.32 40.32
CA PHE A 8 17.26 7.76 38.91
C PHE A 8 18.45 8.67 38.54
N ALA A 9 19.44 8.88 39.41
CA ALA A 9 20.53 9.84 39.19
C ALA A 9 21.93 9.24 38.93
N LEU A 10 22.06 7.92 38.77
CA LEU A 10 23.38 7.25 38.82
C LEU A 10 23.83 6.53 37.54
N PHE A 11 23.09 6.62 36.42
CA PHE A 11 23.45 5.91 35.18
C PHE A 11 23.89 6.79 33.99
N GLY A 12 24.07 8.09 34.19
CA GLY A 12 24.62 8.99 33.17
C GLY A 12 25.96 9.57 33.61
N ILE A 13 27.04 9.12 32.98
CA ILE A 13 28.43 9.62 33.09
C ILE A 13 29.20 9.13 34.32
N VAL A 14 29.65 7.87 34.26
CA VAL A 14 30.91 7.43 34.89
C VAL A 14 31.81 6.88 33.77
N CYS A 15 32.27 7.76 32.88
CA CYS A 15 33.34 7.50 31.91
C CYS A 15 34.04 8.83 31.51
N LEU A 16 34.41 9.65 32.49
CA LEU A 16 35.34 10.77 32.30
C LEU A 16 36.50 10.61 33.27
N SER A 17 37.34 9.60 33.06
CA SER A 17 38.63 9.51 33.73
C SER A 17 39.61 8.70 32.88
N ARG A 18 39.99 9.27 31.73
CA ARG A 18 41.34 9.12 31.18
C ARG A 18 41.62 10.23 30.18
N GLU A 19 42.80 10.81 30.34
CA GLU A 19 43.31 11.99 29.66
C GLU A 19 43.23 11.85 28.13
N SER A 20 42.23 12.46 27.52
CA SER A 20 42.31 12.81 26.09
C SER A 20 43.21 14.05 25.96
N PRO A 21 44.31 13.99 25.20
CA PRO A 21 45.21 15.13 25.06
C PRO A 21 44.46 16.28 24.37
N GLY A 22 44.16 17.33 25.15
CA GLY A 22 43.47 18.54 24.68
C GLY A 22 42.07 18.79 25.28
N ALA A 23 41.52 17.89 26.10
CA ALA A 23 40.24 18.14 26.77
C ALA A 23 40.43 18.99 28.04
N GLN A 24 39.84 20.19 28.06
CA GLN A 24 39.81 21.03 29.25
C GLN A 24 38.91 20.40 30.32
N GLU A 25 39.43 20.16 31.53
CA GLU A 25 38.59 19.74 32.66
C GLU A 25 37.59 20.84 33.02
N LEU A 26 36.31 20.48 33.09
CA LEU A 26 35.25 21.39 33.48
C LEU A 26 35.28 21.61 35.00
N THR A 27 35.07 22.85 35.43
CA THR A 27 34.83 23.16 36.85
C THR A 27 33.49 22.60 37.33
N GLY A 28 33.33 22.42 38.65
CA GLY A 28 32.06 21.94 39.23
C GLY A 28 30.84 22.78 38.83
N ARG A 29 31.00 24.11 38.73
CA ARG A 29 29.94 25.02 38.28
C ARG A 29 29.63 24.85 36.78
N GLN A 30 30.65 24.67 35.94
CA GLN A 30 30.45 24.41 34.51
C GLN A 30 29.71 23.08 34.29
N HIS A 31 30.02 22.04 35.07
CA HIS A 31 29.28 20.77 35.04
C HIS A 31 27.79 20.95 35.39
N ASP A 32 27.46 21.78 36.39
CA ASP A 32 26.07 22.06 36.74
C ASP A 32 25.32 22.80 35.63
N ILE A 33 25.98 23.77 34.98
CA ILE A 33 25.40 24.52 33.88
C ILE A 33 25.18 23.62 32.66
N VAL A 34 26.17 22.80 32.27
CA VAL A 34 26.05 21.83 31.17
C VAL A 34 24.90 20.86 31.42
N ARG A 35 24.77 20.34 32.65
CA ARG A 35 23.62 19.49 33.04
C ARG A 35 22.30 20.25 32.97
N GLY A 36 22.30 21.53 33.35
CA GLY A 36 21.17 22.43 33.17
C GLY A 36 20.77 22.56 31.71
N ILE A 37 21.71 22.83 30.81
CA ILE A 37 21.47 22.94 29.37
C ILE A 37 20.82 21.64 28.86
N VAL A 38 21.40 20.48 29.12
CA VAL A 38 20.83 19.19 28.68
C VAL A 38 19.42 18.94 29.24
N LYS A 39 19.19 19.32 30.50
CA LYS A 39 17.90 19.10 31.18
C LYS A 39 16.79 20.02 30.68
N PHE A 40 17.10 21.29 30.41
CA PHE A 40 16.12 22.35 30.18
C PHE A 40 16.12 22.91 28.74
N ALA A 41 17.26 22.89 28.05
CA ALA A 41 17.35 23.13 26.62
C ALA A 41 17.05 21.81 25.91
N PRO A 42 15.79 21.61 25.52
CA PRO A 42 15.44 22.15 24.22
C PRO A 42 14.45 23.33 24.24
N TRP A 43 14.01 23.77 25.43
CA TRP A 43 12.85 24.66 25.57
C TRP A 43 13.20 26.06 26.08
N ASP A 44 14.22 26.18 26.94
CA ASP A 44 14.65 27.46 27.50
C ASP A 44 16.09 27.33 28.03
N CYS A 45 17.05 28.02 27.40
CA CYS A 45 18.41 28.15 27.91
C CYS A 45 18.60 29.57 28.41
N PRO A 46 18.56 29.83 29.73
CA PRO A 46 18.71 31.17 30.25
C PRO A 46 20.07 31.77 29.83
N ASP A 47 20.07 32.95 29.18
CA ASP A 47 21.30 33.62 28.73
C ASP A 47 22.35 33.75 29.85
N ARG A 48 21.89 33.94 31.10
CA ARG A 48 22.75 33.98 32.30
C ARG A 48 23.67 32.76 32.42
N TRP A 49 23.23 31.57 32.02
CA TRP A 49 24.03 30.35 32.09
C TRP A 49 25.18 30.38 31.07
N LEU A 50 24.97 30.99 29.91
CA LEU A 50 26.02 31.15 28.91
C LEU A 50 27.10 32.13 29.39
N TYR A 51 26.74 33.18 30.15
CA TYR A 51 27.72 34.09 30.76
C TYR A 51 28.50 33.43 31.90
N GLU A 52 27.85 32.57 32.69
CA GLU A 52 28.49 31.86 33.81
C GLU A 52 29.42 30.72 33.37
N LEU A 53 29.34 30.26 32.11
CA LEU A 53 30.28 29.28 31.55
C LEU A 53 31.69 29.87 31.32
N GLY A 54 31.81 31.20 31.31
CA GLY A 54 33.06 31.93 31.12
C GLY A 54 33.00 32.87 29.93
N THR A 55 34.18 33.31 29.48
CA THR A 55 34.34 34.07 28.23
C THR A 55 33.81 33.28 27.03
N PRO A 56 33.49 33.91 25.88
CA PRO A 56 33.01 33.19 24.70
C PRO A 56 33.90 32.02 24.26
N ALA A 57 35.23 32.15 24.41
CA ALA A 57 36.19 31.10 24.11
C ALA A 57 36.13 29.94 25.13
N GLU A 58 36.11 30.24 26.43
CA GLU A 58 35.99 29.24 27.50
C GLU A 58 34.66 28.51 27.44
N ARG A 59 33.56 29.24 27.18
CA ARG A 59 32.23 28.68 26.95
C ARG A 59 32.25 27.69 25.77
N SER A 60 32.80 28.09 24.64
CA SER A 60 32.83 27.24 23.44
C SER A 60 33.73 26.02 23.65
N ALA A 61 34.86 26.15 24.34
CA ALA A 61 35.70 25.03 24.74
C ALA A 61 34.95 24.06 25.68
N ALA A 62 34.29 24.58 26.72
CA ALA A 62 33.53 23.78 27.67
C ALA A 62 32.38 23.01 27.01
N LEU A 63 31.64 23.65 26.11
CA LEU A 63 30.56 23.02 25.36
C LEU A 63 31.08 21.95 24.39
N ARG A 64 32.20 22.19 23.68
CA ARG A 64 32.83 21.18 22.80
C ARG A 64 33.28 19.95 23.59
N THR A 65 33.90 20.15 24.77
CA THR A 65 34.25 19.05 25.67
C THR A 65 33.01 18.27 26.11
N ALA A 66 31.93 18.97 26.49
CA ALA A 66 30.68 18.32 26.89
C ALA A 66 30.03 17.53 25.73
N MET A 67 30.07 18.06 24.51
CA MET A 67 29.58 17.38 23.30
C MET A 67 30.36 16.09 23.02
N ALA A 68 31.68 16.08 23.25
CA ALA A 68 32.51 14.88 23.12
C ALA A 68 32.19 13.78 24.15
N GLY A 69 31.33 14.05 25.14
CA GLY A 69 30.78 13.07 26.08
C GLY A 69 29.28 12.77 25.90
N ALA A 70 28.59 13.41 24.95
CA ALA A 70 27.13 13.33 24.81
C ALA A 70 26.70 12.21 23.85
N ILE A 71 26.39 11.03 24.41
CA ILE A 71 25.94 9.85 23.65
C ILE A 71 24.59 10.12 22.96
N SER A 72 23.64 10.74 23.67
CA SER A 72 22.35 11.12 23.09
C SER A 72 22.52 12.29 22.12
N TRP A 73 21.95 12.18 20.93
CA TRP A 73 21.90 13.27 19.95
C TRP A 73 21.10 14.46 20.45
N ILE A 74 20.03 14.22 21.24
CA ILE A 74 19.24 15.33 21.79
C ILE A 74 20.11 16.18 22.70
N ASP A 75 20.85 15.53 23.59
CA ASP A 75 21.77 16.21 24.50
C ASP A 75 22.89 16.89 23.72
N PHE A 76 23.43 16.19 22.71
CA PHE A 76 24.46 16.70 21.80
C PHE A 76 23.98 17.95 21.04
N LEU A 77 22.77 17.95 20.49
CA LEU A 77 22.17 19.08 19.79
C LEU A 77 21.82 20.22 20.74
N ALA A 78 21.37 19.95 21.96
CA ALA A 78 21.11 20.97 22.96
C ALA A 78 22.38 21.76 23.28
N LEU A 79 23.51 21.05 23.43
CA LEU A 79 24.83 21.66 23.63
C LEU A 79 25.29 22.40 22.38
N ALA A 80 25.11 21.82 21.19
CA ALA A 80 25.42 22.50 19.93
C ALA A 80 24.62 23.80 19.77
N ASN A 81 23.38 23.85 20.25
CA ASN A 81 22.51 25.04 20.13
C ASN A 81 22.99 26.20 21.00
N ALA A 82 23.77 25.90 22.04
CA ALA A 82 24.38 26.89 22.93
C ALA A 82 25.72 27.44 22.40
N LEU A 83 26.26 26.88 21.31
CA LEU A 83 27.50 27.35 20.68
C LEU A 83 27.28 28.58 19.81
N ASP A 84 28.34 29.38 19.64
CA ASP A 84 28.39 30.38 18.59
C ASP A 84 28.67 29.70 17.23
N TRP A 85 27.81 29.98 16.26
CA TRP A 85 27.88 29.48 14.89
C TRP A 85 28.25 30.57 13.86
N SER A 86 28.93 31.63 14.32
CA SER A 86 29.69 32.51 13.42
C SER A 86 30.65 31.69 12.56
N ALA A 87 30.94 32.12 11.33
CA ALA A 87 31.67 31.30 10.36
C ALA A 87 33.04 30.82 10.88
N GLU A 88 33.74 31.67 11.64
CA GLU A 88 35.04 31.34 12.24
C GLU A 88 34.91 30.34 13.40
N GLU A 89 33.96 30.53 14.32
CA GLU A 89 33.75 29.60 15.45
C GLU A 89 33.13 28.27 15.02
N ALA A 90 32.28 28.27 14.00
CA ALA A 90 31.77 27.05 13.37
C ALA A 90 32.94 26.20 12.85
N LYS A 91 33.85 26.80 12.06
CA LYS A 91 35.03 26.12 11.54
C LYS A 91 35.92 25.57 12.65
N LYS A 92 36.25 26.38 13.66
CA LYS A 92 37.02 25.94 14.83
C LYS A 92 36.35 24.78 15.56
N THR A 93 35.02 24.82 15.67
CA THR A 93 34.23 23.76 16.31
C THR A 93 34.29 22.47 15.52
N HIS A 94 34.13 22.51 14.20
CA HIS A 94 34.28 21.34 13.34
C HIS A 94 35.70 20.76 13.41
N ASP A 95 36.73 21.60 13.28
CA ASP A 95 38.14 21.19 13.36
C ASP A 95 38.45 20.52 14.70
N SER A 96 37.98 21.12 15.80
CA SER A 96 38.19 20.58 17.15
C SER A 96 37.47 19.25 17.35
N LEU A 97 36.19 19.14 16.99
CA LEU A 97 35.44 17.89 17.19
C LEU A 97 35.96 16.75 16.30
N LEU A 98 36.30 17.02 15.04
CA LEU A 98 36.90 16.03 14.14
C LEU A 98 38.28 15.57 14.63
N GLY A 99 39.09 16.48 15.16
CA GLY A 99 40.39 16.16 15.74
C GLY A 99 40.32 15.28 16.99
N LEU A 100 39.21 15.34 17.73
CA LEU A 100 38.96 14.51 18.92
C LEU A 100 38.48 13.09 18.59
N LEU A 101 37.99 12.83 17.37
CA LEU A 101 37.41 11.53 17.00
C LEU A 101 38.27 10.32 17.38
N PRO A 102 39.60 10.29 17.17
CA PRO A 102 40.42 9.12 17.50
C PRO A 102 40.49 8.81 19.00
N GLY A 103 40.26 9.81 19.87
CA GLY A 103 40.30 9.67 21.33
C GLY A 103 38.95 9.41 21.98
N ILE A 104 37.84 9.50 21.24
CA ILE A 104 36.49 9.28 21.76
C ILE A 104 36.18 7.77 21.70
N GLU A 105 35.87 7.15 22.84
CA GLU A 105 35.55 5.71 22.90
C GLU A 105 34.16 5.38 22.32
N SER A 106 33.16 6.22 22.62
CA SER A 106 31.76 6.03 22.21
C SER A 106 31.58 6.16 20.69
N GLY A 107 31.06 5.11 20.05
CA GLY A 107 30.76 5.11 18.62
C GLY A 107 29.63 6.08 18.27
N LYS A 108 28.64 6.24 19.15
CA LYS A 108 27.54 7.20 18.98
C LYS A 108 27.99 8.65 19.00
N VAL A 109 28.90 9.01 19.92
CA VAL A 109 29.45 10.37 19.93
C VAL A 109 30.21 10.64 18.63
N ARG A 110 31.05 9.70 18.18
CA ARG A 110 31.77 9.82 16.89
C ARG A 110 30.79 9.99 15.72
N GLN A 111 29.72 9.20 15.68
CA GLN A 111 28.64 9.33 14.69
C GLN A 111 27.97 10.71 14.73
N ASN A 112 27.60 11.19 15.92
CA ASN A 112 26.97 12.50 16.12
C ASN A 112 27.86 13.63 15.58
N ILE A 113 29.16 13.58 15.84
CA ILE A 113 30.13 14.56 15.31
C ILE A 113 30.16 14.55 13.78
N ILE A 114 30.25 13.37 13.16
CA ILE A 114 30.30 13.24 11.69
C ILE A 114 29.05 13.84 11.04
N PHE A 115 27.86 13.51 11.55
CA PHE A 115 26.61 14.04 11.00
C PHE A 115 26.37 15.51 11.35
N LEU A 116 26.88 16.03 12.48
CA LEU A 116 26.88 17.46 12.75
C LEU A 116 27.67 18.22 11.68
N VAL A 117 28.86 17.74 11.32
CA VAL A 117 29.67 18.34 10.25
C VAL A 117 28.92 18.30 8.92
N ALA A 118 28.33 17.16 8.56
CA ALA A 118 27.49 17.04 7.36
C ALA A 118 26.34 18.06 7.34
N LEU A 119 25.74 18.32 8.50
CA LEU A 119 24.60 19.20 8.66
C LEU A 119 24.97 20.69 8.63
N THR A 120 26.16 21.06 9.12
CA THR A 120 26.47 22.46 9.49
C THR A 120 27.72 23.06 8.81
N ALA A 121 28.63 22.25 8.27
CA ALA A 121 29.85 22.75 7.62
C ALA A 121 29.60 23.11 6.15
N ALA A 122 30.12 24.26 5.70
CA ALA A 122 30.05 24.67 4.30
C ALA A 122 30.95 23.81 3.38
N ASP A 123 32.06 23.34 3.92
CA ASP A 123 33.07 22.47 3.32
C ASP A 123 32.91 21.01 3.78
N ALA A 124 31.69 20.59 4.15
CA ALA A 124 31.41 19.27 4.70
C ALA A 124 31.91 18.11 3.81
N ARG A 125 31.75 18.22 2.49
CA ARG A 125 32.20 17.18 1.54
C ARG A 125 33.72 16.97 1.64
N GLU A 126 34.51 18.03 1.65
CA GLU A 126 35.98 17.96 1.74
C GLU A 126 36.43 17.36 3.08
N ARG A 127 35.82 17.81 4.18
CA ARG A 127 36.15 17.36 5.53
C ARG A 127 35.87 15.87 5.73
N LEU A 128 34.72 15.40 5.25
CA LEU A 128 34.28 14.02 5.44
C LEU A 128 34.95 13.05 4.46
N ALA A 129 35.35 13.50 3.27
CA ALA A 129 36.07 12.68 2.29
C ALA A 129 37.35 12.10 2.88
N ALA A 130 38.12 12.89 3.62
CA ALA A 130 39.34 12.45 4.28
C ALA A 130 39.09 11.30 5.28
N LEU A 131 37.98 11.35 6.03
CA LEU A 131 37.59 10.27 6.92
C LEU A 131 37.13 9.03 6.17
N PHE A 132 36.31 9.20 5.13
CA PHE A 132 35.75 8.10 4.36
C PHE A 132 36.82 7.26 3.65
N THR A 133 37.84 7.90 3.07
CA THR A 133 38.89 7.21 2.31
C THR A 133 40.08 6.75 3.16
N SER A 134 40.19 7.21 4.42
CA SER A 134 41.35 6.93 5.25
C SER A 134 41.29 5.50 5.83
N PRO A 135 42.28 4.63 5.53
CA PRO A 135 42.37 3.33 6.17
C PRO A 135 42.70 3.43 7.68
N ALA A 136 43.23 4.56 8.13
CA ALA A 136 43.55 4.82 9.54
C ALA A 136 42.30 5.12 10.39
N SER A 137 41.18 5.50 9.77
CA SER A 137 39.91 5.70 10.47
C SER A 137 39.26 4.36 10.84
N ALA A 138 38.42 4.34 11.89
CA ALA A 138 37.66 3.14 12.22
C ALA A 138 36.64 2.80 11.12
N ALA A 139 36.37 1.51 10.90
CA ALA A 139 35.46 1.06 9.83
C ALA A 139 34.05 1.66 9.95
N GLU A 140 33.51 1.74 11.16
CA GLU A 140 32.21 2.35 11.43
C GLU A 140 32.20 3.87 11.19
N ASP A 141 33.32 4.55 11.45
CA ASP A 141 33.45 6.00 11.20
C ASP A 141 33.53 6.28 9.69
N ARG A 142 34.22 5.41 8.93
CA ARG A 142 34.18 5.42 7.47
C ARG A 142 32.75 5.20 6.94
N ALA A 143 32.02 4.26 7.54
CA ALA A 143 30.64 3.99 7.13
C ALA A 143 29.70 5.18 7.40
N ASP A 144 29.85 5.84 8.56
CA ASP A 144 29.11 7.06 8.89
C ASP A 144 29.48 8.21 7.93
N ALA A 145 30.77 8.43 7.66
CA ALA A 145 31.25 9.45 6.73
C ALA A 145 30.78 9.19 5.29
N GLY A 146 30.85 7.94 4.82
CA GLY A 146 30.34 7.54 3.50
C GLY A 146 28.83 7.76 3.36
N CYS A 147 28.05 7.41 4.38
CA CYS A 147 26.61 7.69 4.38
C CYS A 147 26.32 9.20 4.39
N ALA A 148 27.03 9.97 5.20
CA ALA A 148 26.90 11.43 5.22
C ALA A 148 27.27 12.05 3.87
N LEU A 149 28.36 11.62 3.23
CA LEU A 149 28.79 12.08 1.91
C LEU A 149 27.76 11.73 0.81
N ALA A 150 27.24 10.51 0.79
CA ALA A 150 26.18 10.12 -0.14
C ALA A 150 24.93 11.00 0.04
N ALA A 151 24.52 11.27 1.29
CA ALA A 151 23.43 12.19 1.62
C ALA A 151 23.71 13.66 1.24
N LEU A 152 24.98 14.03 1.10
CA LEU A 152 25.44 15.32 0.58
C LEU A 152 25.54 15.33 -0.95
N GLY A 153 25.28 14.22 -1.66
CA GLY A 153 25.38 14.15 -3.11
C GLY A 153 26.78 13.86 -3.66
N ASP A 154 27.69 13.32 -2.84
CA ASP A 154 28.97 12.82 -3.34
C ASP A 154 28.78 11.51 -4.14
N GLU A 155 29.21 11.51 -5.40
CA GLU A 155 28.98 10.40 -6.33
C GLU A 155 29.73 9.14 -5.94
N ALA A 156 30.99 9.25 -5.50
CA ALA A 156 31.79 8.09 -5.10
C ALA A 156 31.19 7.42 -3.86
N ALA A 157 30.73 8.21 -2.90
CA ALA A 157 30.04 7.71 -1.72
C ALA A 157 28.67 7.09 -2.07
N ALA A 158 27.92 7.66 -3.03
CA ALA A 158 26.66 7.09 -3.49
C ALA A 158 26.85 5.74 -4.22
N GLU A 159 27.90 5.61 -5.04
CA GLU A 159 28.26 4.33 -5.67
C GLU A 159 28.71 3.28 -4.66
N TRP A 160 29.54 3.67 -3.69
CA TRP A 160 29.92 2.81 -2.58
C TRP A 160 28.70 2.35 -1.77
N LEU A 161 27.76 3.25 -1.47
CA LEU A 161 26.53 2.92 -0.76
C LEU A 161 25.69 1.89 -1.52
N LEU A 162 25.62 2.00 -2.85
CA LEU A 162 24.93 1.04 -3.70
C LEU A 162 25.63 -0.34 -3.72
N ARG A 163 26.94 -0.37 -3.94
CA ARG A 163 27.69 -1.59 -4.27
C ARG A 163 28.29 -2.27 -3.05
N ASP A 164 28.98 -1.51 -2.22
CA ASP A 164 29.94 -2.05 -1.24
C ASP A 164 29.43 -1.96 0.21
N PHE A 165 28.48 -1.05 0.48
CA PHE A 165 27.85 -0.99 1.80
C PHE A 165 26.99 -2.23 2.04
N ALA A 166 27.25 -2.97 3.12
CA ALA A 166 26.53 -4.19 3.46
C ALA A 166 25.08 -3.88 3.84
N ALA A 167 24.14 -4.71 3.38
CA ALA A 167 22.77 -4.64 3.86
C ALA A 167 22.73 -5.01 5.35
N SER A 168 21.94 -4.28 6.13
CA SER A 168 21.71 -4.58 7.54
C SER A 168 20.35 -5.25 7.67
N GLU A 169 20.33 -6.55 7.97
CA GLU A 169 19.10 -7.30 8.24
C GLU A 169 18.51 -6.95 9.62
N ASP A 170 19.39 -6.59 10.56
CA ASP A 170 19.00 -6.38 11.94
C ASP A 170 18.49 -4.95 12.17
N PHE A 171 17.17 -4.80 12.30
CA PHE A 171 16.66 -3.76 13.18
C PHE A 171 16.93 -4.19 14.63
N VAL A 172 18.07 -3.77 15.17
CA VAL A 172 18.33 -3.78 16.60
C VAL A 172 17.74 -2.48 17.14
N GLY A 173 16.54 -2.55 17.71
CA GLY A 173 15.89 -1.41 18.32
C GLY A 173 14.49 -1.74 18.84
N ARG A 174 14.00 -0.97 19.81
CA ARG A 174 12.57 -0.89 20.11
C ARG A 174 11.88 0.09 19.18
N PRO A 175 10.60 -0.10 18.87
CA PRO A 175 9.87 0.88 18.08
C PRO A 175 9.77 2.18 18.88
N VAL A 176 10.17 3.28 18.24
CA VAL A 176 10.07 4.62 18.81
C VAL A 176 8.65 5.13 18.55
N PHE A 177 7.74 4.89 19.50
CA PHE A 177 6.38 5.42 19.45
C PHE A 177 6.26 6.74 20.20
N GLU A 178 7.06 6.89 21.26
CA GLU A 178 7.12 8.10 22.08
C GLU A 178 8.54 8.66 22.13
N PHE A 179 8.66 9.95 22.42
CA PHE A 179 9.95 10.63 22.51
C PHE A 179 10.86 10.07 23.61
N ALA A 180 10.29 9.48 24.67
CA ALA A 180 11.04 8.83 25.73
C ALA A 180 11.73 7.53 25.24
N ASP A 181 11.06 6.77 24.37
CA ASP A 181 11.63 5.56 23.76
C ASP A 181 12.78 5.92 22.82
N TYR A 182 12.64 7.01 22.07
CA TYR A 182 13.71 7.55 21.23
C TYR A 182 14.99 7.83 22.05
N ARG A 183 14.87 8.55 23.17
CA ARG A 183 16.01 8.87 24.05
C ARG A 183 16.72 7.62 24.56
N LYS A 184 15.96 6.58 24.90
CA LYS A 184 16.50 5.33 25.44
C LYS A 184 17.22 4.51 24.37
N GLU A 185 16.63 4.38 23.19
CA GLU A 185 17.21 3.63 22.08
C GLU A 185 18.39 4.35 21.42
N GLU A 186 18.41 5.69 21.48
CA GLU A 186 19.51 6.50 21.00
C GLU A 186 20.79 6.34 21.83
N ALA A 187 20.64 6.21 23.16
CA ALA A 187 21.75 6.05 24.09
C ALA A 187 22.38 4.64 24.06
N ASP A 188 21.74 3.65 23.41
CA ASP A 188 22.30 2.30 23.25
C ASP A 188 23.29 2.26 22.07
N GLU A 189 24.57 2.04 22.38
CA GLU A 189 25.66 1.89 21.41
C GLU A 189 25.36 0.84 20.33
N LYS A 190 24.61 -0.23 20.67
CA LYS A 190 24.25 -1.31 19.73
C LYS A 190 23.38 -0.82 18.58
N ASN A 191 22.69 0.31 18.75
CA ASN A 191 21.76 0.86 17.77
C ASN A 191 22.43 1.87 16.80
N ARG A 192 23.77 1.91 16.70
CA ARG A 192 24.49 2.89 15.85
C ARG A 192 24.07 2.82 14.37
N ALA A 193 23.91 1.61 13.82
CA ALA A 193 23.48 1.42 12.43
C ALA A 193 22.04 1.93 12.20
N THR A 194 21.13 1.65 13.12
CA THR A 194 19.75 2.17 13.09
C THR A 194 19.72 3.70 13.09
N ILE A 195 20.50 4.34 13.98
CA ILE A 195 20.57 5.81 14.08
C ILE A 195 21.24 6.45 12.86
N ARG A 196 22.28 5.82 12.27
CA ARG A 196 22.90 6.27 11.00
C ARG A 196 21.85 6.53 9.93
N SER A 197 20.87 5.62 9.85
CA SER A 197 19.83 5.65 8.84
C SER A 197 18.91 6.88 8.99
N TYR A 198 18.54 7.26 10.22
CA TYR A 198 17.78 8.49 10.46
C TYR A 198 18.61 9.73 10.14
N ARG A 199 19.88 9.75 10.53
CA ARG A 199 20.80 10.88 10.28
C ARG A 199 21.08 11.11 8.80
N PHE A 200 21.13 10.03 8.02
CA PHE A 200 21.22 10.08 6.56
C PHE A 200 20.07 10.91 5.97
N TRP A 201 18.83 10.64 6.38
CA TRP A 201 17.66 11.38 5.89
C TRP A 201 17.57 12.80 6.42
N GLU A 202 17.97 13.03 7.67
CA GLU A 202 18.08 14.39 8.22
C GLU A 202 19.07 15.24 7.40
N THR A 203 20.14 14.62 6.90
CA THR A 203 21.15 15.28 6.05
C THR A 203 20.59 15.59 4.65
N ILE A 204 19.89 14.65 4.02
CA ILE A 204 19.26 14.87 2.70
C ILE A 204 18.19 15.96 2.77
N PHE A 205 17.23 15.82 3.69
CA PHE A 205 16.08 16.73 3.77
C PHE A 205 16.35 18.02 4.54
N ARG A 206 17.52 18.12 5.20
CA ARG A 206 17.89 19.24 6.07
C ARG A 206 16.83 19.54 7.12
N ARG A 207 16.15 18.50 7.56
CA ARG A 207 15.03 18.58 8.50
C ARG A 207 15.17 17.44 9.51
N PRO A 208 15.07 17.73 10.81
CA PRO A 208 15.05 16.67 11.79
C PRO A 208 13.89 15.71 11.54
N TYR A 209 14.19 14.41 11.61
CA TYR A 209 13.23 13.35 11.30
C TYR A 209 12.11 13.36 12.35
N PHE A 210 12.45 13.56 13.62
CA PHE A 210 11.50 13.60 14.72
C PHE A 210 10.93 15.01 14.95
N ARG A 211 9.61 15.11 15.06
CA ARG A 211 8.90 16.38 15.29
C ARG A 211 9.40 17.18 16.51
N PRO A 212 9.73 16.56 17.67
CA PRO A 212 10.34 17.28 18.79
C PRO A 212 11.69 17.93 18.46
N LEU A 213 12.51 17.30 17.60
CA LEU A 213 13.80 17.87 17.15
C LEU A 213 13.61 19.05 16.18
N GLN A 214 12.46 19.15 15.50
CA GLN A 214 12.16 20.30 14.64
C GLN A 214 12.00 21.60 15.44
N PHE A 215 11.60 21.53 16.72
CA PHE A 215 11.59 22.69 17.60
C PHE A 215 12.99 23.20 17.91
N LEU A 216 13.95 22.29 18.14
CA LEU A 216 15.37 22.62 18.27
C LEU A 216 15.96 23.23 16.99
N ALA A 217 15.60 22.69 15.83
CA ALA A 217 16.09 23.20 14.55
C ALA A 217 15.61 24.62 14.21
N ARG A 218 14.40 25.00 14.65
CA ARG A 218 13.87 26.37 14.51
C ARG A 218 14.69 27.42 15.26
N ALA A 219 15.57 27.01 16.19
CA ALA A 219 16.46 27.89 16.92
C ALA A 219 17.78 28.23 16.18
N GLY A 220 17.98 27.75 14.94
CA GLY A 220 19.02 28.27 14.04
C GLY A 220 20.25 27.39 13.80
N LEU A 221 20.33 26.21 14.44
CA LEU A 221 21.37 25.19 14.18
C LEU A 221 21.30 24.60 12.77
N TYR A 222 20.10 24.30 12.30
CA TYR A 222 19.86 23.78 10.97
C TYR A 222 19.61 24.97 10.05
N ARG A 223 20.68 25.59 9.56
CA ARG A 223 20.53 26.56 8.48
C ARG A 223 20.12 25.79 7.21
N LEU A 224 18.89 26.01 6.75
CA LEU A 224 18.36 25.52 5.47
C LEU A 224 19.16 26.05 4.25
N THR A 225 20.21 26.83 4.49
CA THR A 225 20.94 27.67 3.54
C THR A 225 22.45 27.38 3.51
N VAL A 226 22.89 26.14 3.72
CA VAL A 226 24.25 25.78 3.27
C VAL A 226 24.29 25.88 1.74
N ALA A 227 25.31 26.57 1.21
CA ALA A 227 25.54 26.71 -0.22
C ALA A 227 25.70 25.34 -0.88
N GLY A 228 25.02 25.12 -2.00
CA GLY A 228 25.24 23.94 -2.82
C GLY A 228 24.07 23.59 -3.70
N ASP A 229 22.92 23.26 -3.11
CA ASP A 229 21.84 22.61 -3.87
C ASP A 229 20.46 23.09 -3.41
N GLY A 230 19.68 23.67 -4.33
CA GLY A 230 18.29 24.08 -4.08
C GLY A 230 17.37 22.87 -3.83
N ASP A 231 16.12 23.11 -3.41
CA ASP A 231 15.14 22.06 -3.09
C ASP A 231 15.02 20.99 -4.18
N ARG A 232 15.12 21.38 -5.47
CA ARG A 232 15.06 20.46 -6.61
C ARG A 232 16.23 19.47 -6.65
N ALA A 233 17.44 19.92 -6.38
CA ALA A 233 18.63 19.05 -6.40
C ALA A 233 18.59 18.06 -5.23
N ARG A 234 18.09 18.50 -4.06
CA ARG A 234 17.84 17.62 -2.92
C ARG A 234 16.76 16.58 -3.21
N ASP A 235 15.66 16.98 -3.84
CA ASP A 235 14.58 16.05 -4.23
C ASP A 235 15.09 15.00 -5.22
N ALA A 236 15.87 15.41 -6.23
CA ALA A 236 16.49 14.49 -7.19
C ALA A 236 17.45 13.50 -6.51
N LEU A 237 18.28 13.98 -5.57
CA LEU A 237 19.15 13.12 -4.77
C LEU A 237 18.36 12.13 -3.92
N ALA A 238 17.29 12.61 -3.27
CA ALA A 238 16.41 11.78 -2.45
C ALA A 238 15.76 10.66 -3.28
N ARG A 239 15.19 10.98 -4.45
CA ARG A 239 14.60 10.00 -5.39
C ARG A 239 15.60 8.92 -5.79
N ARG A 240 16.87 9.28 -6.01
CA ARG A 240 17.93 8.32 -6.35
C ARG A 240 18.33 7.42 -5.18
N LEU A 241 18.43 7.97 -3.97
CA LEU A 241 18.96 7.25 -2.81
C LEU A 241 17.90 6.44 -2.05
N MET A 242 16.62 6.80 -2.13
CA MET A 242 15.52 6.08 -1.45
C MET A 242 15.44 4.59 -1.82
N PRO A 243 15.45 4.18 -3.11
CA PRO A 243 15.44 2.76 -3.46
C PRO A 243 16.65 2.00 -2.92
N ILE A 244 17.84 2.62 -2.99
CA ILE A 244 19.09 2.05 -2.47
C ILE A 244 18.98 1.82 -0.97
N PHE A 245 18.48 2.82 -0.25
CA PHE A 245 18.29 2.73 1.18
C PHE A 245 17.29 1.63 1.55
N ILE A 246 16.14 1.58 0.87
CA ILE A 246 15.12 0.56 1.13
C ILE A 246 15.70 -0.84 0.90
N ALA A 247 16.54 -1.03 -0.12
CA ALA A 247 17.21 -2.31 -0.37
C ALA A 247 18.23 -2.67 0.73
N LYS A 248 19.05 -1.69 1.19
CA LYS A 248 20.09 -1.92 2.21
C LYS A 248 19.53 -2.06 3.63
N TRP A 249 18.39 -1.43 3.91
CA TRP A 249 17.72 -1.41 5.21
C TRP A 249 16.27 -1.83 5.08
N HIS A 250 16.02 -2.96 4.40
CA HIS A 250 14.66 -3.43 4.15
C HIS A 250 13.85 -3.70 5.42
N GLY A 251 14.50 -3.90 6.57
CA GLY A 251 13.84 -4.09 7.86
C GLY A 251 13.63 -2.85 8.72
N HIS A 252 14.08 -1.68 8.27
CA HIS A 252 14.09 -0.47 9.07
C HIS A 252 12.73 0.26 9.03
N PRO A 253 12.18 0.75 10.16
CA PRO A 253 10.90 1.48 10.17
C PRO A 253 10.86 2.72 9.26
N GLY A 254 11.99 3.39 9.09
CA GLY A 254 12.12 4.50 8.15
C GLY A 254 11.92 4.09 6.69
N SER A 255 12.20 2.83 6.31
CA SER A 255 12.03 2.36 4.93
C SER A 255 10.58 2.33 4.48
N ASP A 256 9.63 2.29 5.40
CA ASP A 256 8.21 2.33 5.08
C ASP A 256 7.72 3.78 4.89
N ASP A 257 8.25 4.76 5.65
CA ASP A 257 8.03 6.20 5.39
C ASP A 257 8.58 6.60 4.02
N LEU A 258 9.76 6.09 3.67
CA LEU A 258 10.35 6.32 2.35
C LEU A 258 9.55 5.63 1.24
N ALA A 259 8.99 4.45 1.50
CA ALA A 259 8.09 3.81 0.54
C ALA A 259 6.85 4.67 0.28
N LEU A 260 6.29 5.33 1.28
CA LEU A 260 5.19 6.28 1.10
C LEU A 260 5.63 7.51 0.27
N ARG A 261 6.85 8.01 0.46
CA ARG A 261 7.39 9.11 -0.36
C ARG A 261 7.63 8.67 -1.81
N MET A 262 8.20 7.48 -2.00
CA MET A 262 8.38 6.88 -3.32
C MET A 262 7.05 6.61 -4.02
N LEU A 263 6.02 6.21 -3.27
CA LEU A 263 4.66 6.13 -3.76
C LEU A 263 4.19 7.50 -4.27
N ASN A 264 4.36 8.56 -3.49
CA ASN A 264 3.99 9.92 -3.92
C ASN A 264 4.77 10.38 -5.18
N TYR A 265 6.05 10.06 -5.31
CA TYR A 265 6.80 10.36 -6.53
C TYR A 265 6.30 9.55 -7.73
N ALA A 266 6.04 8.26 -7.55
CA ALA A 266 5.50 7.42 -8.61
C ALA A 266 4.10 7.89 -9.05
N LEU A 267 3.31 8.45 -8.13
CA LEU A 267 2.02 9.09 -8.41
C LEU A 267 2.17 10.33 -9.30
N GLU A 268 3.19 11.17 -9.06
CA GLU A 268 3.51 12.32 -9.93
C GLU A 268 3.91 11.88 -11.34
N GLU A 269 4.70 10.81 -11.44
CA GLU A 269 5.21 10.26 -12.70
C GLU A 269 4.18 9.38 -13.43
N ARG A 270 3.07 9.02 -12.77
CA ARG A 270 2.02 8.11 -13.25
C ARG A 270 2.54 6.73 -13.65
N ASP A 271 3.61 6.26 -13.01
CA ASP A 271 4.13 4.91 -13.21
C ASP A 271 3.35 3.91 -12.36
N LEU A 272 2.33 3.29 -12.95
CA LEU A 272 1.43 2.34 -12.28
C LEU A 272 2.17 1.18 -11.60
N ARG A 273 3.28 0.71 -12.17
CA ARG A 273 4.07 -0.39 -11.60
C ARG A 273 4.79 0.07 -10.35
N SER A 274 5.47 1.21 -10.42
CA SER A 274 6.15 1.79 -9.26
C SER A 274 5.16 2.18 -8.16
N ILE A 275 4.01 2.77 -8.51
CA ILE A 275 2.94 3.08 -7.55
C ILE A 275 2.53 1.79 -6.81
N TYR A 276 2.34 0.69 -7.53
CA TYR A 276 1.96 -0.57 -6.92
C TYR A 276 3.05 -1.14 -5.99
N LEU A 277 4.31 -1.20 -6.43
CA LEU A 277 5.44 -1.68 -5.62
C LEU A 277 5.58 -0.90 -4.31
N TRP A 278 5.51 0.43 -4.39
CA TRP A 278 5.65 1.26 -3.20
C TRP A 278 4.42 1.22 -2.29
N ALA A 279 3.21 1.07 -2.86
CA ALA A 279 2.00 0.84 -2.08
C ALA A 279 2.02 -0.51 -1.35
N GLN A 280 2.63 -1.56 -1.93
CA GLN A 280 2.77 -2.87 -1.26
C GLN A 280 3.55 -2.69 0.04
N ARG A 281 4.67 -1.99 -0.04
CA ARG A 281 5.51 -1.72 1.11
C ARG A 281 4.87 -0.77 2.11
N ALA A 282 4.29 0.34 1.64
CA ALA A 282 3.60 1.31 2.50
C ALA A 282 2.38 0.71 3.22
N SER A 283 1.74 -0.31 2.66
CA SER A 283 0.60 -0.99 3.29
C SER A 283 0.95 -1.75 4.59
N LEU A 284 2.23 -1.90 4.90
CA LEU A 284 2.72 -2.53 6.14
C LEU A 284 3.03 -1.50 7.25
N LEU A 285 2.78 -0.21 6.99
CA LEU A 285 3.01 0.87 7.95
C LEU A 285 2.21 0.68 9.26
N PRO A 286 2.77 1.05 10.43
CA PRO A 286 2.03 1.15 11.71
C PRO A 286 0.84 2.10 11.65
N ASP A 287 1.02 3.16 10.88
CA ASP A 287 0.08 4.24 10.75
C ASP A 287 -1.14 3.71 9.98
N GLN A 288 -2.24 3.53 10.71
CA GLN A 288 -3.46 2.90 10.18
C GLN A 288 -4.07 3.70 9.02
N ASP A 289 -3.92 5.02 9.03
CA ASP A 289 -4.48 5.89 7.98
C ASP A 289 -3.67 5.76 6.68
N CYS A 290 -2.34 5.72 6.81
CA CYS A 290 -1.44 5.53 5.67
C CYS A 290 -1.49 4.10 5.12
N ALA A 291 -1.54 3.10 5.99
CA ALA A 291 -1.64 1.69 5.60
C ALA A 291 -2.98 1.39 4.92
N GLY A 292 -4.09 1.91 5.45
CA GLY A 292 -5.42 1.79 4.83
C GLY A 292 -5.45 2.40 3.43
N SER A 293 -4.92 3.62 3.29
CA SER A 293 -4.81 4.30 1.99
C SER A 293 -3.98 3.50 0.98
N ALA A 294 -2.84 2.94 1.41
CA ALA A 294 -2.00 2.10 0.56
C ALA A 294 -2.71 0.80 0.14
N VAL A 295 -3.43 0.13 1.05
CA VAL A 295 -4.26 -1.05 0.72
C VAL A 295 -5.34 -0.69 -0.32
N HIS A 296 -5.98 0.48 -0.19
CA HIS A 296 -6.96 0.92 -1.17
C HIS A 296 -6.34 1.17 -2.55
N ILE A 297 -5.15 1.79 -2.60
CA ILE A 297 -4.40 2.02 -3.85
C ILE A 297 -4.06 0.68 -4.51
N LEU A 298 -3.56 -0.31 -3.74
CA LEU A 298 -3.28 -1.65 -4.24
C LEU A 298 -4.52 -2.30 -4.87
N GLY A 299 -5.64 -2.26 -4.15
CA GLY A 299 -6.93 -2.77 -4.61
C GLY A 299 -7.36 -2.15 -5.94
N ALA A 300 -7.39 -0.82 -5.99
CA ALA A 300 -7.83 -0.07 -7.16
C ALA A 300 -6.93 -0.30 -8.39
N LEU A 301 -5.61 -0.29 -8.21
CA LEU A 301 -4.65 -0.50 -9.29
C LEU A 301 -4.73 -1.93 -9.82
N ALA A 302 -4.72 -2.93 -8.94
CA ALA A 302 -4.73 -4.31 -9.36
C ALA A 302 -6.03 -4.67 -10.09
N ASP A 303 -7.21 -4.29 -9.59
CA ASP A 303 -8.48 -4.62 -10.27
C ASP A 303 -8.64 -3.86 -11.60
N SER A 304 -8.32 -2.57 -11.64
CA SER A 304 -8.76 -1.71 -12.75
C SER A 304 -7.66 -1.14 -13.67
N GLN A 305 -6.42 -0.98 -13.20
CA GLN A 305 -5.41 -0.20 -13.95
C GLN A 305 -4.24 -1.04 -14.45
N LEU A 306 -3.79 -2.05 -13.71
CA LEU A 306 -2.70 -2.93 -14.11
C LEU A 306 -3.15 -3.93 -15.18
N SER A 307 -2.30 -4.12 -16.20
CA SER A 307 -2.46 -5.21 -17.16
C SER A 307 -1.98 -6.54 -16.57
N ILE A 308 -2.32 -7.67 -17.22
CA ILE A 308 -1.79 -8.99 -16.82
C ILE A 308 -0.25 -9.01 -16.92
N ALA A 309 0.33 -8.34 -17.93
CA ALA A 309 1.77 -8.26 -18.09
C ALA A 309 2.43 -7.45 -16.97
N ASP A 310 1.82 -6.36 -16.52
CA ASP A 310 2.33 -5.58 -15.39
C ASP A 310 2.28 -6.39 -14.10
N ILE A 311 1.19 -7.13 -13.87
CA ILE A 311 1.06 -8.02 -12.71
C ILE A 311 2.15 -9.10 -12.74
N ASP A 312 2.37 -9.76 -13.88
CA ASP A 312 3.41 -10.79 -14.03
C ASP A 312 4.80 -10.19 -13.76
N ALA A 313 5.10 -9.00 -14.31
CA ALA A 313 6.37 -8.30 -14.07
C ALA A 313 6.58 -7.89 -12.59
N ILE A 314 5.50 -7.64 -11.83
CA ILE A 314 5.59 -7.37 -10.39
C ILE A 314 5.80 -8.68 -9.62
N ILE A 315 5.05 -9.74 -9.95
CA ILE A 315 5.16 -11.06 -9.30
C ILE A 315 6.57 -11.66 -9.44
N ASP A 316 7.23 -11.38 -10.56
CA ASP A 316 8.60 -11.85 -10.86
C ASP A 316 9.68 -10.90 -10.33
N SER A 317 9.31 -9.71 -9.84
CA SER A 317 10.24 -8.77 -9.23
C SER A 317 10.69 -9.24 -7.84
N PRO A 318 11.97 -9.08 -7.47
CA PRO A 318 12.43 -9.30 -6.10
C PRO A 318 11.68 -8.42 -5.08
N ASP A 319 11.19 -7.26 -5.51
CA ASP A 319 10.43 -6.33 -4.66
C ASP A 319 8.94 -6.71 -4.53
N GLY A 320 8.42 -7.62 -5.37
CA GLY A 320 7.01 -8.03 -5.41
C GLY A 320 6.66 -9.19 -4.47
N MET A 321 7.46 -9.44 -3.45
CA MET A 321 7.25 -10.56 -2.52
C MET A 321 6.00 -10.40 -1.65
N GLN A 322 5.63 -9.17 -1.33
CA GLN A 322 4.48 -8.85 -0.49
C GLN A 322 3.19 -8.91 -1.32
N ASN A 323 2.06 -9.29 -0.72
CA ASN A 323 0.76 -9.38 -1.39
C ASN A 323 0.76 -10.26 -2.65
N ARG A 324 1.71 -11.18 -2.80
CA ARG A 324 1.86 -12.02 -4.00
C ARG A 324 0.64 -12.88 -4.27
N ALA A 325 -0.01 -13.39 -3.21
CA ALA A 325 -1.26 -14.13 -3.33
C ALA A 325 -2.41 -13.26 -3.89
N PHE A 326 -2.48 -11.99 -3.46
CA PHE A 326 -3.44 -11.02 -3.96
C PHE A 326 -3.20 -10.68 -5.44
N LEU A 327 -1.95 -10.42 -5.84
CA LEU A 327 -1.63 -10.22 -7.27
C LEU A 327 -1.97 -11.44 -8.13
N ARG A 328 -1.63 -12.64 -7.67
CA ARG A 328 -1.97 -13.88 -8.39
C ARG A 328 -3.48 -14.07 -8.51
N TYR A 329 -4.23 -13.63 -7.51
CA TYR A 329 -5.69 -13.64 -7.54
C TYR A 329 -6.22 -12.67 -8.60
N GLU A 330 -5.74 -11.43 -8.61
CA GLU A 330 -6.15 -10.41 -9.59
C GLU A 330 -5.78 -10.83 -11.01
N ARG A 331 -4.59 -11.42 -11.21
CA ARG A 331 -4.19 -12.04 -12.48
C ARG A 331 -5.17 -13.14 -12.90
N PHE A 332 -5.55 -14.02 -11.98
CA PHE A 332 -6.52 -15.09 -12.23
C PHE A 332 -7.87 -14.54 -12.66
N VAL A 333 -8.44 -13.58 -11.94
CA VAL A 333 -9.74 -12.96 -12.25
C VAL A 333 -9.71 -12.23 -13.59
N LYS A 334 -8.66 -11.45 -13.87
CA LYS A 334 -8.48 -10.77 -15.16
C LYS A 334 -8.36 -11.75 -16.31
N THR A 335 -7.67 -12.87 -16.09
CA THR A 335 -7.60 -13.94 -17.09
C THR A 335 -8.98 -14.56 -17.29
N ALA A 336 -9.72 -14.86 -16.22
CA ALA A 336 -11.05 -15.48 -16.31
C ALA A 336 -12.06 -14.62 -17.09
N ARG A 337 -11.93 -13.29 -17.02
CA ARG A 337 -12.75 -12.34 -17.79
C ARG A 337 -12.47 -12.37 -19.31
N LYS A 338 -11.28 -12.81 -19.73
CA LYS A 338 -10.82 -12.87 -21.13
C LYS A 338 -10.85 -14.30 -21.70
N ASP A 339 -10.32 -15.24 -20.95
CA ASP A 339 -10.17 -16.66 -21.28
C ASP A 339 -10.34 -17.50 -20.01
N LEU A 340 -11.53 -18.09 -19.86
CA LEU A 340 -11.88 -18.93 -18.71
C LEU A 340 -11.00 -20.18 -18.63
N ALA A 341 -10.67 -20.81 -19.77
CA ALA A 341 -9.89 -22.03 -19.78
C ALA A 341 -8.44 -21.76 -19.34
N ALA A 342 -7.83 -20.69 -19.86
CA ALA A 342 -6.50 -20.26 -19.44
C ALA A 342 -6.45 -19.88 -17.95
N ALA A 343 -7.51 -19.23 -17.43
CA ALA A 343 -7.58 -18.88 -16.01
C ALA A 343 -7.65 -20.11 -15.09
N LEU A 344 -8.48 -21.10 -15.46
CA LEU A 344 -8.58 -22.36 -14.73
C LEU A 344 -7.27 -23.16 -14.80
N ALA A 345 -6.61 -23.18 -15.95
CA ALA A 345 -5.30 -23.81 -16.09
C ALA A 345 -4.25 -23.14 -15.20
N TYR A 346 -4.21 -21.80 -15.19
CA TYR A 346 -3.33 -21.02 -14.33
C TYR A 346 -3.58 -21.28 -12.84
N PHE A 347 -4.85 -21.27 -12.40
CA PHE A 347 -5.21 -21.56 -11.01
C PHE A 347 -4.72 -22.96 -10.59
N ASN A 348 -4.93 -23.96 -11.44
CA ASN A 348 -4.49 -25.33 -11.15
C ASN A 348 -2.97 -25.46 -11.10
N ALA A 349 -2.25 -24.82 -12.02
CA ALA A 349 -0.79 -24.80 -12.01
C ALA A 349 -0.23 -24.18 -10.71
N LEU A 350 -0.82 -23.08 -10.23
CA LEU A 350 -0.46 -22.51 -8.92
C LEU A 350 -0.71 -23.48 -7.77
N ALA A 351 -1.88 -24.10 -7.75
CA ALA A 351 -2.28 -25.05 -6.71
C ALA A 351 -1.42 -26.33 -6.70
N ASP A 352 -0.91 -26.76 -7.86
CA ASP A 352 -0.03 -27.92 -8.00
C ASP A 352 1.42 -27.60 -7.61
N ASN A 353 1.93 -26.45 -8.05
CA ASN A 353 3.31 -26.05 -7.77
C ASN A 353 3.52 -25.57 -6.33
N GLU A 354 2.46 -25.13 -5.65
CA GLU A 354 2.53 -24.60 -4.28
C GLU A 354 1.43 -25.19 -3.38
N PRO A 355 1.63 -26.42 -2.86
CA PRO A 355 0.60 -27.14 -2.08
C PRO A 355 0.17 -26.45 -0.77
N ALA A 356 1.01 -25.57 -0.22
CA ALA A 356 0.71 -24.78 0.98
C ALA A 356 0.02 -23.43 0.67
N SER A 357 -0.21 -23.10 -0.60
CA SER A 357 -0.79 -21.81 -1.00
C SER A 357 -2.29 -21.72 -0.72
N VAL A 358 -2.82 -20.48 -0.69
CA VAL A 358 -4.26 -20.21 -0.60
C VAL A 358 -5.04 -20.82 -1.79
N PHE A 359 -4.41 -20.92 -2.96
CA PHE A 359 -4.99 -21.51 -4.17
C PHE A 359 -5.14 -23.03 -4.03
N ALA A 360 -4.12 -23.71 -3.49
CA ALA A 360 -4.20 -25.13 -3.17
C ALA A 360 -5.28 -25.42 -2.13
N ASN A 361 -5.39 -24.59 -1.09
CA ASN A 361 -6.44 -24.72 -0.09
C ASN A 361 -7.85 -24.51 -0.69
N ALA A 362 -8.03 -23.43 -1.45
CA ALA A 362 -9.30 -23.12 -2.12
C ALA A 362 -9.73 -24.23 -3.08
N ARG A 363 -8.79 -24.86 -3.82
CA ARG A 363 -9.08 -26.01 -4.69
C ARG A 363 -9.66 -27.20 -3.92
N ARG A 364 -9.10 -27.51 -2.75
CA ARG A 364 -9.59 -28.61 -1.88
C ARG A 364 -10.98 -28.31 -1.33
N LEU A 365 -11.19 -27.09 -0.84
CA LEU A 365 -12.50 -26.64 -0.34
C LEU A 365 -13.57 -26.66 -1.45
N ALA A 366 -13.21 -26.25 -2.67
CA ALA A 366 -14.12 -26.25 -3.82
C ALA A 366 -14.58 -27.67 -4.20
N ALA A 367 -13.75 -28.69 -3.97
CA ALA A 367 -14.12 -30.09 -4.20
C ALA A 367 -15.21 -30.59 -3.23
N GLN A 368 -15.34 -29.94 -2.06
CA GLN A 368 -16.35 -30.26 -1.04
C GLN A 368 -17.61 -29.38 -1.15
N ALA A 369 -17.54 -28.32 -1.96
CA ALA A 369 -18.64 -27.38 -2.14
C ALA A 369 -19.80 -28.00 -2.94
N LYS A 370 -21.04 -27.66 -2.56
CA LYS A 370 -22.22 -28.06 -3.31
C LYS A 370 -22.28 -27.31 -4.65
N PRO A 371 -22.80 -27.92 -5.73
CA PRO A 371 -22.99 -27.23 -6.99
C PRO A 371 -23.95 -26.04 -6.85
N SER A 372 -23.77 -25.03 -7.69
CA SER A 372 -24.68 -23.88 -7.72
C SER A 372 -26.13 -24.32 -7.92
N GLY A 373 -27.03 -23.66 -7.20
CA GLY A 373 -28.48 -23.80 -7.41
C GLY A 373 -28.91 -23.38 -8.82
N ALA A 374 -28.14 -22.51 -9.50
CA ALA A 374 -28.41 -22.11 -10.87
C ALA A 374 -28.42 -23.29 -11.86
N LEU A 375 -27.69 -24.38 -11.55
CA LEU A 375 -27.64 -25.59 -12.38
C LEU A 375 -28.90 -26.45 -12.30
N ARG A 376 -29.82 -26.16 -11.37
CA ARG A 376 -31.08 -26.90 -11.23
C ARG A 376 -32.18 -26.35 -12.12
N ASP A 377 -32.05 -25.10 -12.52
CA ASP A 377 -33.09 -24.40 -13.24
C ASP A 377 -32.76 -24.36 -14.73
N GLY A 378 -33.56 -25.07 -15.51
CA GLY A 378 -33.52 -25.15 -16.97
C GLY A 378 -34.66 -26.04 -17.46
N ILE A 379 -34.73 -26.29 -18.76
CA ILE A 379 -35.83 -27.06 -19.36
C ILE A 379 -35.48 -28.54 -19.44
N ILE A 380 -34.18 -28.83 -19.61
CA ILE A 380 -33.64 -30.19 -19.62
C ILE A 380 -33.22 -30.58 -18.20
N GLU A 381 -33.08 -31.86 -17.89
CA GLU A 381 -32.84 -32.41 -16.54
C GLU A 381 -31.85 -31.61 -15.65
N PRO A 382 -31.98 -31.65 -14.32
CA PRO A 382 -31.00 -31.05 -13.41
C PRO A 382 -29.57 -31.57 -13.62
N LEU A 383 -28.62 -30.66 -13.86
CA LEU A 383 -27.23 -31.02 -14.21
C LEU A 383 -26.26 -31.09 -13.02
N SER A 384 -26.72 -30.76 -11.80
CA SER A 384 -25.84 -30.64 -10.63
C SER A 384 -24.97 -31.89 -10.39
N LEU A 385 -25.53 -33.10 -10.57
CA LEU A 385 -24.79 -34.35 -10.42
C LEU A 385 -23.81 -34.61 -11.58
N LYS A 386 -24.22 -34.37 -12.83
CA LYS A 386 -23.37 -34.53 -14.03
C LYS A 386 -22.13 -33.62 -13.94
N ILE A 387 -22.32 -32.37 -13.53
CA ILE A 387 -21.23 -31.39 -13.33
C ILE A 387 -20.28 -31.80 -12.18
N MET A 388 -20.80 -32.39 -11.09
CA MET A 388 -19.94 -32.95 -10.03
C MET A 388 -19.12 -34.15 -10.49
N LEU A 389 -19.68 -34.98 -11.37
CA LEU A 389 -19.01 -36.17 -11.90
C LEU A 389 -17.97 -35.83 -12.99
N GLY A 390 -18.19 -34.76 -13.75
CA GLY A 390 -17.25 -34.21 -14.74
C GLY A 390 -16.13 -33.36 -14.14
N TYR A 391 -16.11 -33.13 -12.82
CA TYR A 391 -14.98 -32.49 -12.14
C TYR A 391 -13.72 -33.31 -12.47
N PRO A 392 -12.62 -32.69 -12.94
CA PRO A 392 -11.50 -33.45 -13.50
C PRO A 392 -11.09 -34.56 -12.55
N GLY A 393 -11.06 -35.81 -13.03
CA GLY A 393 -10.80 -37.03 -12.26
C GLY A 393 -9.47 -37.08 -11.49
N ARG A 394 -8.72 -35.97 -11.43
CA ARG A 394 -7.49 -35.78 -10.66
C ARG A 394 -7.72 -35.12 -9.29
N SER A 395 -8.78 -34.32 -9.08
CA SER A 395 -9.04 -33.67 -7.77
C SER A 395 -9.51 -34.64 -6.69
N ARG A 396 -10.08 -35.78 -7.06
CA ARG A 396 -10.43 -36.87 -6.12
C ARG A 396 -9.20 -37.57 -5.53
N ALA A 397 -8.03 -37.48 -6.17
CA ALA A 397 -6.80 -38.13 -5.73
C ALA A 397 -5.95 -37.30 -4.73
N LEU A 398 -6.33 -36.05 -4.45
CA LEU A 398 -5.55 -35.12 -3.61
C LEU A 398 -6.15 -34.94 -2.19
N GLY A 399 -7.07 -35.83 -1.79
CA GLY A 399 -7.79 -35.76 -0.51
C GLY A 399 -7.02 -36.25 0.72
N GLU A 400 -5.74 -36.64 0.61
CA GLU A 400 -5.03 -37.33 1.70
C GLU A 400 -3.94 -36.48 2.34
N THR A 401 -4.29 -35.30 2.86
CA THR A 401 -3.62 -34.78 4.07
C THR A 401 -4.56 -33.83 4.81
N PRO A 402 -4.99 -34.13 6.05
CA PRO A 402 -5.84 -33.23 6.80
C PRO A 402 -5.06 -31.96 7.15
N TYR A 403 -5.40 -30.86 6.48
CA TYR A 403 -4.97 -29.53 6.89
C TYR A 403 -5.85 -29.09 8.06
N ARG A 404 -5.21 -28.86 9.22
CA ARG A 404 -5.86 -28.22 10.35
C ARG A 404 -5.81 -26.71 10.11
N PRO A 405 -6.96 -26.01 10.08
CA PRO A 405 -6.94 -24.56 10.00
C PRO A 405 -6.29 -24.00 11.26
N GLU A 406 -5.25 -23.18 11.11
CA GLU A 406 -4.93 -22.22 12.15
C GLU A 406 -6.09 -21.23 12.21
N THR A 407 -6.66 -21.07 13.41
CA THR A 407 -7.80 -20.20 13.69
C THR A 407 -7.63 -18.83 13.05
N ALA A 408 -8.60 -18.43 12.22
CA ALA A 408 -8.70 -17.09 11.70
C ALA A 408 -8.74 -16.08 12.87
N PRO A 409 -7.88 -15.06 12.91
CA PRO A 409 -8.07 -13.99 13.87
C PRO A 409 -9.29 -13.18 13.44
N THR A 410 -10.24 -13.05 14.36
CA THR A 410 -11.35 -12.10 14.28
C THR A 410 -10.81 -10.68 14.12
N GLU A 411 -11.36 -9.95 13.15
CA GLU A 411 -11.11 -8.52 12.96
C GLU A 411 -11.61 -7.72 14.18
N GLU A 412 -10.69 -7.41 15.09
CA GLU A 412 -10.78 -6.26 15.99
C GLU A 412 -9.51 -5.43 15.82
N SER A 413 -9.64 -4.11 15.97
CA SER A 413 -8.55 -3.13 15.78
C SER A 413 -7.28 -3.53 16.56
N TYR A 414 -6.31 -4.07 15.82
CA TYR A 414 -5.27 -4.94 16.36
C TYR A 414 -4.10 -4.22 17.00
N VAL A 415 -4.03 -2.89 17.02
CA VAL A 415 -2.88 -2.19 17.65
C VAL A 415 -3.21 -1.75 19.08
N GLY A 416 -4.49 -1.47 19.36
CA GLY A 416 -4.96 -1.05 20.68
C GLY A 416 -5.06 -2.18 21.71
N LEU A 417 -5.21 -3.42 21.25
CA LEU A 417 -5.44 -4.60 22.10
C LEU A 417 -4.19 -5.43 22.41
N LEU A 418 -3.06 -5.11 21.75
CA LEU A 418 -1.82 -5.88 21.94
C LEU A 418 -1.16 -5.52 23.25
N THR A 419 -0.80 -6.55 24.01
CA THR A 419 0.18 -6.43 25.08
C THR A 419 1.52 -5.96 24.50
N GLU A 420 2.38 -5.35 25.33
CA GLU A 420 3.71 -4.88 24.92
C GLU A 420 4.51 -5.99 24.21
N ARG A 421 4.37 -7.24 24.66
CA ARG A 421 5.02 -8.41 24.06
C ARG A 421 4.47 -8.74 22.68
N GLU A 422 3.16 -8.63 22.46
CA GLU A 422 2.54 -8.87 21.17
C GLU A 422 2.80 -7.73 20.18
N ARG A 423 2.91 -6.48 20.65
CA ARG A 423 3.44 -5.38 19.84
C ARG A 423 4.86 -5.68 19.39
N GLN A 424 5.73 -6.10 20.29
CA GLN A 424 7.10 -6.50 19.96
C GLN A 424 7.14 -7.66 18.94
N VAL A 425 6.24 -8.64 19.05
CA VAL A 425 6.14 -9.77 18.12
C VAL A 425 5.58 -9.34 16.76
N VAL A 426 4.47 -8.58 16.72
CA VAL A 426 3.86 -8.05 15.48
C VAL A 426 4.83 -7.14 14.73
N LEU A 427 5.67 -6.40 15.45
CA LEU A 427 6.68 -5.50 14.87
C LEU A 427 7.95 -6.26 14.44
N ARG A 428 8.37 -7.31 15.16
CA ARG A 428 9.42 -8.23 14.69
C ARG A 428 8.97 -9.05 13.47
N THR A 429 7.68 -9.31 13.34
CA THR A 429 7.08 -10.06 12.22
C THR A 429 6.53 -9.16 11.12
N ARG A 430 6.73 -7.83 11.19
CA ARG A 430 6.30 -6.89 10.14
C ARG A 430 6.85 -7.23 8.76
N LEU A 431 8.08 -7.73 8.74
CA LEU A 431 8.78 -8.16 7.52
C LEU A 431 8.47 -9.59 7.12
N SER A 432 7.95 -10.41 8.05
CA SER A 432 7.48 -11.77 7.75
C SER A 432 6.00 -11.83 7.39
N ARG A 433 5.27 -10.71 7.50
CA ARG A 433 3.94 -10.57 6.91
C ARG A 433 4.07 -10.54 5.39
N THR A 434 3.77 -11.67 4.77
CA THR A 434 3.75 -11.83 3.32
C THR A 434 2.58 -11.10 2.66
N SER A 435 1.61 -10.58 3.43
CA SER A 435 0.40 -9.93 2.90
C SER A 435 -0.19 -8.91 3.88
N SER A 436 -0.56 -7.74 3.37
CA SER A 436 -1.49 -6.78 3.99
C SER A 436 -2.93 -6.98 3.52
N VAL A 437 -3.11 -7.63 2.36
CA VAL A 437 -4.39 -8.05 1.81
C VAL A 437 -4.54 -9.56 1.93
N ALA A 438 -5.47 -10.03 2.76
CA ALA A 438 -5.76 -11.44 2.93
C ALA A 438 -6.81 -11.91 1.91
N ILE A 439 -6.50 -13.00 1.21
CA ILE A 439 -7.45 -13.73 0.35
C ILE A 439 -8.24 -14.70 1.22
N ASP A 440 -9.57 -14.60 1.23
CA ASP A 440 -10.44 -15.59 1.86
C ASP A 440 -10.45 -16.87 1.00
N ALA A 441 -9.84 -17.93 1.54
CA ALA A 441 -9.75 -19.23 0.87
C ALA A 441 -11.13 -19.86 0.58
N GLN A 442 -12.13 -19.61 1.42
CA GLN A 442 -13.47 -20.18 1.27
C GLN A 442 -14.30 -19.40 0.25
N ALA A 443 -14.19 -18.07 0.24
CA ALA A 443 -14.75 -17.25 -0.83
C ALA A 443 -14.09 -17.57 -2.19
N LEU A 444 -12.76 -17.69 -2.23
CA LEU A 444 -12.01 -18.11 -3.41
C LEU A 444 -12.41 -19.51 -3.88
N ALA A 445 -12.64 -20.46 -2.96
CA ALA A 445 -13.12 -21.79 -3.30
C ALA A 445 -14.50 -21.76 -3.96
N GLY A 446 -15.43 -20.96 -3.42
CA GLY A 446 -16.74 -20.74 -4.01
C GLY A 446 -16.64 -20.14 -5.42
N GLN A 447 -15.80 -19.13 -5.60
CA GLN A 447 -15.56 -18.50 -6.90
C GLN A 447 -14.94 -19.48 -7.91
N TYR A 448 -13.88 -20.18 -7.52
CA TYR A 448 -13.22 -21.19 -8.36
C TYR A 448 -14.18 -22.30 -8.78
N ARG A 449 -15.04 -22.77 -7.85
CA ARG A 449 -16.09 -23.74 -8.15
C ARG A 449 -17.02 -23.24 -9.23
N LEU A 450 -17.55 -22.02 -9.10
CA LEU A 450 -18.47 -21.43 -10.08
C LEU A 450 -17.85 -21.29 -11.46
N LEU A 451 -16.57 -20.90 -11.53
CA LEU A 451 -15.82 -20.78 -12.79
C LEU A 451 -15.56 -22.15 -13.45
N LEU A 452 -15.31 -23.20 -12.65
CA LEU A 452 -15.25 -24.57 -13.18
C LEU A 452 -16.60 -25.04 -13.74
N GLU A 453 -17.71 -24.72 -13.06
CA GLU A 453 -19.06 -25.06 -13.54
C GLU A 453 -19.36 -24.37 -14.87
N LEU A 454 -18.96 -23.10 -15.02
CA LEU A 454 -19.05 -22.37 -16.28
C LEU A 454 -18.21 -23.01 -17.39
N GLY A 455 -17.00 -23.49 -17.07
CA GLY A 455 -16.14 -24.20 -18.02
C GLY A 455 -16.76 -25.50 -18.49
N ASN A 456 -17.23 -26.32 -17.56
CA ASN A 456 -17.89 -27.59 -17.88
C ASN A 456 -19.15 -27.39 -18.74
N LEU A 457 -19.97 -26.39 -18.46
CA LEU A 457 -21.12 -26.07 -19.30
C LEU A 457 -20.73 -25.63 -20.71
N ALA A 458 -19.63 -24.88 -20.85
CA ALA A 458 -19.13 -24.47 -22.16
C ALA A 458 -18.62 -25.66 -22.98
N ASP A 459 -17.95 -26.62 -22.34
CA ASP A 459 -17.51 -27.86 -22.97
C ASP A 459 -18.72 -28.73 -23.38
N MET A 460 -19.69 -28.92 -22.47
CA MET A 460 -20.92 -29.64 -22.79
C MET A 460 -21.70 -28.97 -23.94
N GLU A 461 -21.78 -27.64 -23.98
CA GLU A 461 -22.46 -26.91 -25.06
C GLU A 461 -21.77 -27.12 -26.41
N ARG A 462 -20.43 -27.12 -26.42
CA ARG A 462 -19.64 -27.37 -27.62
C ARG A 462 -19.88 -28.79 -28.14
N ASP A 463 -19.94 -29.76 -27.24
CA ASP A 463 -20.00 -31.19 -27.58
C ASP A 463 -21.44 -31.66 -27.87
N ALA A 464 -22.46 -30.95 -27.37
CA ALA A 464 -23.86 -31.21 -27.63
C ALA A 464 -24.18 -31.21 -29.13
N GLN A 465 -25.03 -32.13 -29.57
CA GLN A 465 -25.47 -32.22 -30.97
C GLN A 465 -26.87 -31.64 -31.17
N ASP A 466 -27.71 -31.70 -30.12
CA ASP A 466 -29.06 -31.14 -30.14
C ASP A 466 -29.06 -29.62 -29.95
N ILE A 467 -29.86 -28.92 -30.74
CA ILE A 467 -30.00 -27.47 -30.71
C ILE A 467 -30.70 -27.01 -29.42
N ALA A 468 -31.71 -27.75 -28.95
CA ALA A 468 -32.41 -27.41 -27.72
C ALA A 468 -31.50 -27.58 -26.49
N GLU A 469 -30.68 -28.64 -26.47
CA GLU A 469 -29.63 -28.84 -25.47
C GLU A 469 -28.58 -27.71 -25.46
N LYS A 470 -28.09 -27.28 -26.63
CA LYS A 470 -27.16 -26.13 -26.72
C LYS A 470 -27.75 -24.86 -26.14
N ALA A 471 -29.00 -24.55 -26.49
CA ALA A 471 -29.70 -23.38 -25.98
C ALA A 471 -29.89 -23.43 -24.45
N ASP A 472 -30.23 -24.62 -23.91
CA ASP A 472 -30.40 -24.84 -22.47
C ASP A 472 -29.07 -24.71 -21.69
N LEU A 473 -27.99 -25.29 -22.20
CA LEU A 473 -26.65 -25.17 -21.62
C LEU A 473 -26.18 -23.72 -21.63
N ARG A 474 -26.38 -22.99 -22.74
CA ARG A 474 -26.06 -21.57 -22.82
C ARG A 474 -26.89 -20.72 -21.85
N TYR A 475 -28.18 -21.03 -21.70
CA TYR A 475 -29.06 -20.36 -20.73
C TYR A 475 -28.57 -20.58 -19.29
N ARG A 476 -28.16 -21.81 -18.93
CA ARG A 476 -27.58 -22.09 -17.60
C ARG A 476 -26.28 -21.34 -17.36
N ARG A 477 -25.42 -21.19 -18.37
CA ARG A 477 -24.21 -20.36 -18.28
C ARG A 477 -24.57 -18.90 -17.98
N ALA A 478 -25.54 -18.34 -18.72
CA ALA A 478 -26.03 -17.00 -18.46
C ALA A 478 -26.60 -16.87 -17.04
N LYS A 479 -27.32 -17.89 -16.58
CA LYS A 479 -27.92 -17.92 -15.25
C LYS A 479 -26.89 -17.96 -14.12
N LEU A 480 -25.79 -18.70 -14.29
CA LEU A 480 -24.68 -18.68 -13.34
C LEU A 480 -24.13 -17.26 -13.19
N PHE A 481 -23.83 -16.58 -14.30
CA PHE A 481 -23.40 -15.18 -14.25
C PHE A 481 -24.46 -14.24 -13.62
N TYR A 482 -25.76 -14.50 -13.85
CA TYR A 482 -26.84 -13.65 -13.33
C TYR A 482 -27.15 -13.85 -11.83
N ARG A 483 -27.09 -15.09 -11.32
CA ARG A 483 -27.48 -15.42 -9.94
C ARG A 483 -26.32 -15.42 -8.97
N GLU A 484 -25.15 -15.82 -9.42
CA GLU A 484 -24.00 -16.02 -8.57
C GLU A 484 -23.10 -14.79 -8.67
N SER A 485 -23.44 -13.71 -7.96
CA SER A 485 -22.62 -12.49 -7.94
C SER A 485 -21.16 -12.79 -7.54
N ARG A 486 -20.94 -13.86 -6.77
CA ARG A 486 -19.62 -14.36 -6.34
C ARG A 486 -18.72 -14.87 -7.46
N VAL A 487 -19.21 -15.07 -8.71
CA VAL A 487 -18.39 -15.59 -9.83
C VAL A 487 -17.16 -14.72 -10.08
N LEU A 488 -17.25 -13.39 -9.86
CA LEU A 488 -16.13 -12.45 -10.05
C LEU A 488 -16.08 -11.31 -9.00
N LEU A 489 -16.78 -11.47 -7.88
CA LEU A 489 -16.63 -10.54 -6.75
C LEU A 489 -15.25 -10.71 -6.10
N PRO A 490 -14.62 -9.61 -5.63
CA PRO A 490 -13.40 -9.69 -4.84
C PRO A 490 -13.56 -10.63 -3.65
N VAL A 491 -12.58 -11.50 -3.43
CA VAL A 491 -12.54 -12.46 -2.31
C VAL A 491 -11.58 -12.01 -1.19
N TRP A 492 -11.27 -10.71 -1.18
CA TRP A 492 -10.32 -10.08 -0.26
C TRP A 492 -10.90 -8.79 0.29
N GLY A 493 -10.56 -8.47 1.56
CA GLY A 493 -11.01 -7.25 2.25
C GLY A 493 -12.41 -7.36 2.87
N SER A 494 -12.56 -6.77 4.06
CA SER A 494 -13.71 -6.85 4.96
C SER A 494 -15.07 -6.57 4.28
N GLU A 495 -16.08 -7.37 4.60
CA GLU A 495 -17.49 -7.16 4.24
C GLU A 495 -18.06 -5.80 4.74
N THR A 496 -17.24 -4.97 5.41
CA THR A 496 -17.57 -3.65 5.95
C THR A 496 -17.12 -2.47 5.08
N MET A 497 -16.39 -2.68 3.98
CA MET A 497 -16.11 -1.61 3.03
C MET A 497 -17.37 -1.30 2.20
N ASN A 498 -18.17 -0.37 2.71
CA ASN A 498 -19.24 0.31 1.99
C ASN A 498 -18.83 0.51 0.52
N ALA A 499 -19.51 -0.21 -0.37
CA ALA A 499 -19.33 -0.28 -1.82
C ALA A 499 -19.62 1.05 -2.57
N GLY A 500 -19.29 2.18 -1.97
CA GLY A 500 -19.36 3.53 -2.51
C GLY A 500 -17.98 4.19 -2.56
N TYR A 501 -16.92 3.40 -2.81
CA TYR A 501 -15.54 3.86 -2.93
C TYR A 501 -15.44 5.23 -3.62
N ARG A 502 -14.59 6.07 -3.03
CA ARG A 502 -13.97 7.22 -3.68
C ARG A 502 -12.99 6.73 -4.76
N LEU A 503 -13.52 6.09 -5.81
CA LEU A 503 -12.83 5.87 -7.08
C LEU A 503 -12.34 7.20 -7.70
N ASN A 504 -12.86 8.33 -7.22
CA ASN A 504 -12.38 9.68 -7.49
C ASN A 504 -11.02 10.02 -6.85
N GLU A 505 -10.56 9.32 -5.81
CA GLU A 505 -9.33 9.65 -5.07
C GLU A 505 -8.06 9.02 -5.66
N ALA A 506 -8.21 8.01 -6.53
CA ALA A 506 -7.09 7.28 -7.16
C ALA A 506 -7.17 7.28 -8.70
N ARG A 507 -7.71 8.36 -9.30
CA ARG A 507 -7.77 8.54 -10.76
C ARG A 507 -6.40 8.97 -11.29
N TYR A 508 -5.55 8.00 -11.60
CA TYR A 508 -4.20 8.26 -12.11
C TYR A 508 -4.09 8.21 -13.64
N ASP A 509 -5.12 7.68 -14.33
CA ASP A 509 -5.22 7.60 -15.79
C ASP A 509 -6.62 8.05 -16.27
N ALA A 510 -6.68 8.75 -17.41
CA ALA A 510 -7.91 9.18 -18.06
C ALA A 510 -8.75 8.01 -18.60
N ASP A 511 -8.10 6.88 -18.91
CA ASP A 511 -8.78 5.64 -19.34
C ASP A 511 -9.40 4.84 -18.18
N ALA A 512 -9.22 5.30 -16.93
CA ALA A 512 -9.70 4.60 -15.73
C ALA A 512 -11.23 4.46 -15.74
N ASP A 513 -11.99 5.42 -16.28
CA ASP A 513 -13.45 5.33 -16.36
C ASP A 513 -13.87 4.22 -17.35
N ARG A 514 -13.23 4.10 -18.52
CA ARG A 514 -13.49 3.02 -19.49
C ARG A 514 -13.08 1.64 -18.93
N ARG A 515 -12.00 1.58 -18.15
CA ARG A 515 -11.60 0.35 -17.47
C ARG A 515 -12.54 0.01 -16.31
N LEU A 516 -13.05 0.98 -15.57
CA LEU A 516 -14.10 0.72 -14.57
C LEU A 516 -15.38 0.17 -15.19
N GLU A 517 -15.73 0.64 -16.41
CA GLU A 517 -16.76 0.00 -17.22
C GLU A 517 -16.41 -1.48 -17.44
N GLU A 518 -15.16 -1.85 -17.71
CA GLU A 518 -14.71 -3.25 -17.95
C GLU A 518 -14.54 -4.12 -16.69
N TYR A 519 -14.10 -3.55 -15.56
CA TYR A 519 -13.54 -4.28 -14.40
C TYR A 519 -14.42 -4.34 -13.15
N ALA A 520 -15.55 -3.62 -13.10
CA ALA A 520 -16.56 -3.80 -12.05
C ALA A 520 -17.13 -5.25 -12.06
N GLY A 521 -16.73 -6.09 -11.10
CA GLY A 521 -17.00 -7.53 -11.10
C GLY A 521 -18.47 -7.93 -11.31
N GLU A 522 -19.41 -7.25 -10.62
CA GLU A 522 -20.85 -7.49 -10.80
C GLU A 522 -21.36 -7.01 -12.16
N ALA A 523 -20.85 -5.87 -12.65
CA ALA A 523 -21.24 -5.34 -13.95
C ALA A 523 -20.77 -6.24 -15.10
N PHE A 524 -19.58 -6.82 -14.99
CA PHE A 524 -19.11 -7.84 -15.93
C PHE A 524 -20.03 -9.05 -15.94
N ALA A 525 -20.39 -9.59 -14.77
CA ALA A 525 -21.23 -10.78 -14.68
C ALA A 525 -22.61 -10.56 -15.33
N PHE A 526 -23.28 -9.45 -15.02
CA PHE A 526 -24.59 -9.15 -15.64
C PHE A 526 -24.50 -8.88 -17.14
N ARG A 527 -23.43 -8.25 -17.64
CA ARG A 527 -23.24 -8.07 -19.09
C ARG A 527 -22.98 -9.39 -19.79
N ARG A 528 -22.14 -10.27 -19.23
CA ARG A 528 -21.93 -11.60 -19.81
C ARG A 528 -23.19 -12.46 -19.80
N ALA A 529 -23.99 -12.38 -18.73
CA ALA A 529 -25.31 -13.00 -18.71
C ALA A 529 -26.18 -12.44 -19.84
N PHE A 530 -26.26 -11.11 -19.99
CA PHE A 530 -27.02 -10.47 -21.05
C PHE A 530 -26.57 -10.88 -22.46
N ASP A 531 -25.27 -10.88 -22.74
CA ASP A 531 -24.71 -11.26 -24.04
C ASP A 531 -25.07 -12.70 -24.41
N LEU A 532 -24.96 -13.61 -23.45
CA LEU A 532 -25.33 -15.02 -23.64
C LEU A 532 -26.84 -15.14 -23.91
N LEU A 533 -27.68 -14.45 -23.16
CA LEU A 533 -29.14 -14.44 -23.37
C LEU A 533 -29.51 -13.86 -24.74
N ALA A 534 -28.88 -12.75 -25.14
CA ALA A 534 -29.06 -12.15 -26.46
C ALA A 534 -28.65 -13.11 -27.58
N SER A 535 -27.55 -13.85 -27.41
CA SER A 535 -27.13 -14.85 -28.40
C SER A 535 -28.11 -16.02 -28.51
N ILE A 536 -28.78 -16.42 -27.42
CA ILE A 536 -29.81 -17.48 -27.48
C ILE A 536 -30.99 -17.02 -28.32
N ARG A 537 -31.44 -15.77 -28.15
CA ARG A 537 -32.51 -15.18 -28.97
C ARG A 537 -32.18 -15.21 -30.45
N LYS A 538 -30.93 -14.89 -30.78
CA LYS A 538 -30.43 -14.83 -32.16
C LYS A 538 -30.25 -16.23 -32.77
N ASP A 539 -29.55 -17.10 -32.06
CA ASP A 539 -29.07 -18.37 -32.60
C ASP A 539 -30.11 -19.49 -32.45
N TYR A 540 -31.00 -19.38 -31.46
CA TYR A 540 -31.98 -20.40 -31.08
C TYR A 540 -33.40 -19.82 -30.85
N PRO A 541 -34.02 -19.18 -31.86
CA PRO A 541 -35.30 -18.49 -31.70
C PRO A 541 -36.46 -19.40 -31.29
N SER A 542 -36.36 -20.71 -31.55
CA SER A 542 -37.36 -21.71 -31.17
C SER A 542 -37.10 -22.38 -29.82
N TYR A 543 -36.16 -21.87 -29.01
CA TYR A 543 -35.87 -22.43 -27.69
C TYR A 543 -37.10 -22.35 -26.78
N ALA A 544 -37.48 -23.47 -26.17
CA ALA A 544 -38.72 -23.61 -25.41
C ALA A 544 -38.83 -22.68 -24.17
N GLY A 545 -37.70 -22.17 -23.66
CA GLY A 545 -37.65 -21.29 -22.48
C GLY A 545 -37.28 -19.87 -22.85
N MET A 546 -37.71 -19.40 -24.02
CA MET A 546 -37.45 -18.04 -24.47
C MET A 546 -38.07 -16.99 -23.52
N ASP A 547 -39.17 -17.32 -22.85
CA ASP A 547 -39.75 -16.49 -21.79
C ASP A 547 -38.77 -16.28 -20.62
N LEU A 548 -38.07 -17.33 -20.19
CA LEU A 548 -37.00 -17.25 -19.19
C LEU A 548 -35.83 -16.41 -19.69
N VAL A 549 -35.49 -16.52 -20.97
CA VAL A 549 -34.39 -15.77 -21.59
C VAL A 549 -34.69 -14.27 -21.55
N LEU A 550 -35.86 -13.86 -22.03
CA LEU A 550 -36.30 -12.46 -22.06
C LEU A 550 -36.43 -11.89 -20.64
N PHE A 551 -37.00 -12.65 -19.69
CA PHE A 551 -37.11 -12.22 -18.30
C PHE A 551 -35.73 -11.90 -17.70
N HIS A 552 -34.79 -12.84 -17.77
CA HIS A 552 -33.45 -12.64 -17.20
C HIS A 552 -32.67 -11.55 -17.95
N GLN A 553 -32.90 -11.36 -19.25
CA GLN A 553 -32.23 -10.33 -20.03
C GLN A 553 -32.63 -8.92 -19.57
N GLY A 554 -33.93 -8.67 -19.39
CA GLY A 554 -34.42 -7.40 -18.82
C GLY A 554 -33.93 -7.20 -17.38
N HIS A 555 -33.94 -8.26 -16.57
CA HIS A 555 -33.43 -8.21 -15.20
C HIS A 555 -31.92 -7.91 -15.09
N CYS A 556 -31.10 -8.32 -16.06
CA CYS A 556 -29.68 -7.97 -16.07
C CYS A 556 -29.48 -6.45 -16.15
N ILE A 557 -30.23 -5.77 -17.03
CA ILE A 557 -30.19 -4.30 -17.14
C ILE A 557 -30.74 -3.66 -15.85
N ALA A 558 -31.87 -4.15 -15.34
CA ALA A 558 -32.46 -3.63 -14.10
C ALA A 558 -31.49 -3.73 -12.90
N LYS A 559 -30.75 -4.84 -12.75
CA LYS A 559 -29.73 -4.98 -11.70
C LYS A 559 -28.54 -4.04 -11.91
N LEU A 560 -28.09 -3.84 -13.14
CA LEU A 560 -27.03 -2.88 -13.46
C LEU A 560 -27.45 -1.44 -13.10
N MET A 561 -28.74 -1.12 -13.20
CA MET A 561 -29.27 0.16 -12.74
C MET A 561 -29.21 0.35 -11.24
N ASP A 562 -29.00 -0.70 -10.44
CA ASP A 562 -28.82 -0.60 -8.98
C ASP A 562 -27.35 -0.67 -8.54
N TYR A 563 -26.43 -0.87 -9.48
CA TYR A 563 -25.00 -0.94 -9.22
C TYR A 563 -24.44 0.43 -8.81
N ARG A 564 -24.18 0.60 -7.50
CA ARG A 564 -23.79 1.87 -6.88
C ARG A 564 -22.49 2.49 -7.45
N PRO A 565 -21.42 1.72 -7.75
CA PRO A 565 -20.19 2.32 -8.27
C PRO A 565 -20.39 3.06 -9.61
N ALA A 566 -21.24 2.53 -10.50
CA ALA A 566 -21.56 3.20 -11.76
C ALA A 566 -22.36 4.49 -11.55
N LYS A 567 -23.31 4.51 -10.60
CA LYS A 567 -24.10 5.71 -10.27
C LYS A 567 -23.22 6.86 -9.76
N VAL A 568 -22.18 6.55 -8.99
CA VAL A 568 -21.27 7.56 -8.41
C VAL A 568 -20.38 8.20 -9.48
N LEU A 569 -19.98 7.44 -10.50
CA LEU A 569 -19.02 7.88 -11.52
C LEU A 569 -19.67 8.31 -12.84
N GLY A 570 -20.96 8.05 -13.04
CA GLY A 570 -21.65 8.33 -14.30
C GLY A 570 -21.16 7.45 -15.47
N ALA A 571 -20.52 6.32 -15.17
CA ALA A 571 -19.94 5.41 -16.16
C ALA A 571 -21.00 4.55 -16.87
N TRP A 572 -20.75 4.18 -18.14
CA TRP A 572 -21.66 3.33 -18.90
C TRP A 572 -21.42 1.85 -18.60
N VAL A 573 -22.26 1.26 -17.75
CA VAL A 573 -22.14 -0.17 -17.37
C VAL A 573 -23.13 -1.09 -18.08
N TYR A 574 -23.96 -0.57 -18.99
CA TYR A 574 -24.98 -1.35 -19.69
C TYR A 574 -24.39 -2.12 -20.88
N PRO A 575 -24.93 -3.31 -21.22
CA PRO A 575 -24.37 -4.22 -22.23
C PRO A 575 -24.46 -3.66 -23.66
N ASP A 576 -25.46 -2.85 -23.95
CA ASP A 576 -25.65 -2.16 -25.22
C ASP A 576 -25.71 -0.64 -25.02
N ARG A 577 -25.58 0.11 -26.12
CA ARG A 577 -25.63 1.58 -26.17
C ARG A 577 -26.74 2.01 -27.14
N PRO A 578 -27.38 3.17 -26.92
CA PRO A 578 -28.29 3.73 -27.89
C PRO A 578 -27.54 4.10 -29.19
N PRO A 579 -28.28 4.33 -30.30
CA PRO A 579 -27.70 4.82 -31.54
C PRO A 579 -26.77 6.02 -31.35
N PRO A 580 -25.70 6.21 -32.15
CA PRO A 580 -24.70 7.27 -31.95
C PRO A 580 -25.27 8.70 -31.97
N ASP A 581 -26.40 8.89 -32.62
CA ASP A 581 -27.17 10.14 -32.72
C ASP A 581 -28.16 10.35 -31.57
N SER A 582 -28.32 9.34 -30.71
CA SER A 582 -29.17 9.44 -29.52
C SER A 582 -28.57 10.37 -28.48
N ARG A 583 -29.44 11.18 -27.89
CA ARG A 583 -29.12 12.07 -26.76
C ARG A 583 -29.50 11.47 -25.41
N GLU A 584 -29.90 10.21 -25.39
CA GLU A 584 -30.36 9.54 -24.17
C GLU A 584 -29.20 9.36 -23.18
N GLY A 585 -29.45 9.75 -21.92
CA GLY A 585 -28.53 9.43 -20.83
C GLY A 585 -28.58 7.94 -20.47
N ALA A 586 -27.56 7.44 -19.77
CA ALA A 586 -27.42 6.01 -19.46
C ALA A 586 -28.64 5.42 -18.71
N LEU A 587 -29.18 6.15 -17.73
CA LEU A 587 -30.36 5.72 -16.98
C LEU A 587 -31.68 5.81 -17.78
N GLU A 588 -31.81 6.84 -18.64
CA GLU A 588 -32.97 6.98 -19.55
C GLU A 588 -33.03 5.76 -20.48
N TYR A 589 -31.90 5.46 -21.13
CA TYR A 589 -31.74 4.32 -22.01
C TYR A 589 -32.02 2.99 -21.29
N ALA A 590 -31.43 2.77 -20.12
CA ALA A 590 -31.59 1.52 -19.39
C ALA A 590 -33.05 1.25 -18.99
N HIS A 591 -33.77 2.26 -18.49
CA HIS A 591 -35.21 2.13 -18.22
C HIS A 591 -36.01 1.81 -19.49
N GLY A 592 -35.73 2.49 -20.60
CA GLY A 592 -36.39 2.22 -21.88
C GLY A 592 -36.16 0.79 -22.37
N ARG A 593 -34.91 0.32 -22.29
CA ARG A 593 -34.51 -1.02 -22.73
C ARG A 593 -35.14 -2.14 -21.91
N VAL A 594 -35.25 -1.98 -20.58
CA VAL A 594 -35.98 -2.93 -19.73
C VAL A 594 -37.44 -3.02 -20.15
N ALA A 595 -38.11 -1.86 -20.33
CA ALA A 595 -39.51 -1.83 -20.73
C ALA A 595 -39.74 -2.49 -22.10
N GLU A 596 -38.85 -2.27 -23.07
CA GLU A 596 -38.90 -2.90 -24.39
C GLU A 596 -38.84 -4.42 -24.30
N ILE A 597 -37.83 -4.98 -23.62
CA ILE A 597 -37.64 -6.43 -23.48
C ILE A 597 -38.81 -7.08 -22.74
N PHE A 598 -39.33 -6.40 -21.72
CA PHE A 598 -40.47 -6.86 -20.93
C PHE A 598 -41.78 -6.84 -21.72
N ASN A 599 -42.02 -5.82 -22.54
CA ASN A 599 -43.18 -5.78 -23.43
C ASN A 599 -43.10 -6.87 -24.51
N GLU A 600 -41.90 -7.17 -25.01
CA GLU A 600 -41.68 -8.29 -25.94
C GLU A 600 -42.06 -9.62 -25.28
N LEU A 601 -41.67 -9.85 -24.02
CA LEU A 601 -42.07 -11.05 -23.29
C LEU A 601 -43.58 -11.14 -23.12
N LEU A 602 -44.25 -10.06 -22.71
CA LEU A 602 -45.72 -10.05 -22.55
C LEU A 602 -46.45 -10.31 -23.87
N ALA A 603 -45.95 -9.77 -24.97
CA ALA A 603 -46.54 -9.96 -26.29
C ALA A 603 -46.37 -11.39 -26.82
N ALA A 604 -45.20 -11.99 -26.61
CA ALA A 604 -44.88 -13.33 -27.13
C ALA A 604 -45.31 -14.47 -26.20
N TYR A 605 -45.35 -14.23 -24.88
CA TYR A 605 -45.57 -15.25 -23.85
C TYR A 605 -46.50 -14.76 -22.71
N PRO A 606 -47.77 -14.42 -23.01
CA PRO A 606 -48.71 -13.87 -22.02
C PRO A 606 -49.01 -14.85 -20.87
N GLU A 607 -48.91 -16.15 -21.12
CA GLU A 607 -49.15 -17.21 -20.11
C GLU A 607 -47.90 -17.56 -19.29
N SER A 608 -46.77 -16.87 -19.49
CA SER A 608 -45.55 -17.12 -18.72
C SER A 608 -45.81 -16.84 -17.23
N GLN A 609 -45.23 -17.66 -16.36
CA GLN A 609 -45.27 -17.44 -14.90
C GLN A 609 -44.72 -16.07 -14.47
N TRP A 610 -43.89 -15.45 -15.32
CA TRP A 610 -43.30 -14.13 -15.08
C TRP A 610 -44.17 -12.98 -15.58
N ALA A 611 -45.20 -13.24 -16.39
CA ALA A 611 -46.03 -12.22 -17.02
C ALA A 611 -46.63 -11.26 -15.97
N ARG A 612 -47.19 -11.79 -14.87
CA ARG A 612 -47.76 -10.98 -13.78
C ARG A 612 -46.75 -10.04 -13.11
N GLN A 613 -45.50 -10.48 -12.95
CA GLN A 613 -44.45 -9.64 -12.37
C GLN A 613 -44.05 -8.52 -13.35
N ILE A 614 -44.02 -8.86 -14.64
CA ILE A 614 -43.61 -7.94 -15.70
C ILE A 614 -44.72 -6.92 -16.05
N GLU A 615 -45.99 -7.29 -16.00
CA GLU A 615 -47.14 -6.40 -16.23
C GLU A 615 -47.12 -5.14 -15.36
N GLN A 616 -46.54 -5.24 -14.15
CA GLN A 616 -46.36 -4.12 -13.25
C GLN A 616 -45.04 -3.38 -13.52
N ALA A 617 -43.97 -4.10 -13.84
CA ALA A 617 -42.63 -3.55 -14.01
C ALA A 617 -42.47 -2.76 -15.33
N ALA A 618 -42.97 -3.29 -16.46
CA ALA A 618 -42.77 -2.67 -17.77
C ALA A 618 -43.35 -1.24 -17.86
N PRO A 619 -44.59 -0.97 -17.41
CA PRO A 619 -45.13 0.39 -17.41
C PRO A 619 -44.36 1.35 -16.48
N TRP A 620 -43.87 0.84 -15.34
CA TRP A 620 -43.04 1.64 -14.43
C TRP A 620 -41.73 2.06 -15.09
N HIS A 621 -41.02 1.12 -15.73
CA HIS A 621 -39.78 1.42 -16.45
C HIS A 621 -40.01 2.39 -17.62
N ALA A 622 -41.09 2.23 -18.40
CA ALA A 622 -41.44 3.16 -19.46
C ALA A 622 -41.73 4.58 -18.93
N LYS A 623 -42.46 4.68 -17.81
CA LYS A 623 -42.73 5.96 -17.13
C LYS A 623 -41.45 6.63 -16.64
N MET A 624 -40.52 5.86 -16.05
CA MET A 624 -39.25 6.38 -15.58
C MET A 624 -38.36 6.90 -16.71
N ALA A 625 -38.28 6.19 -17.84
CA ALA A 625 -37.58 6.67 -19.03
C ALA A 625 -38.16 8.02 -19.52
N ALA A 626 -39.49 8.15 -19.59
CA ALA A 626 -40.16 9.39 -19.98
C ALA A 626 -39.88 10.55 -19.00
N LEU A 627 -39.86 10.28 -17.69
CA LEU A 627 -39.51 11.28 -16.68
C LEU A 627 -38.05 11.76 -16.81
N MET A 628 -37.11 10.85 -17.05
CA MET A 628 -35.70 11.20 -17.25
C MET A 628 -35.51 12.04 -18.51
N ARG A 629 -36.21 11.68 -19.61
CA ARG A 629 -36.24 12.47 -20.85
C ARG A 629 -36.74 13.89 -20.61
N ALA A 630 -37.89 14.03 -19.95
CA ALA A 630 -38.47 15.33 -19.63
C ALA A 630 -37.54 16.18 -18.75
N GLN A 631 -36.84 15.56 -17.80
CA GLN A 631 -35.86 16.25 -16.96
C GLN A 631 -34.64 16.73 -17.77
N ARG A 632 -34.13 15.91 -18.70
CA ARG A 632 -33.05 16.29 -19.62
C ARG A 632 -33.45 17.47 -20.50
N GLU A 633 -34.61 17.39 -21.17
CA GLU A 633 -35.12 18.48 -22.01
C GLU A 633 -35.33 19.77 -21.22
N LYS A 634 -35.81 19.68 -19.96
CA LYS A 634 -35.93 20.82 -19.06
C LYS A 634 -34.57 21.43 -18.74
N ASN A 635 -33.58 20.61 -18.38
CA ASN A 635 -32.22 21.07 -18.06
C ASN A 635 -31.51 21.71 -19.27
N GLU A 636 -31.76 21.22 -20.48
CA GLU A 636 -31.25 21.81 -21.72
C GLU A 636 -31.89 23.18 -22.01
N ARG A 637 -33.19 23.34 -21.73
CA ARG A 637 -33.91 24.62 -21.89
C ARG A 637 -33.52 25.66 -20.85
N THR A 638 -33.14 25.26 -19.64
CA THR A 638 -32.75 26.18 -18.55
C THR A 638 -31.25 26.46 -18.48
N ARG A 639 -30.42 25.85 -19.34
CA ARG A 639 -28.97 26.12 -19.38
C ARG A 639 -28.72 27.53 -19.94
N PRO A 640 -28.16 28.48 -19.15
CA PRO A 640 -27.88 29.83 -19.63
C PRO A 640 -26.84 29.82 -20.76
N GLU A 641 -27.07 30.65 -21.80
CA GLU A 641 -26.28 30.69 -23.04
C GLU A 641 -24.77 30.97 -22.86
N ARG A 642 -24.31 31.32 -21.66
CA ARG A 642 -22.89 31.61 -21.36
C ARG A 642 -21.98 30.38 -21.21
N MET A 643 -22.50 29.15 -21.33
CA MET A 643 -21.67 27.91 -21.31
C MET A 643 -21.73 27.11 -22.62
N LYS A 644 -22.01 27.77 -23.75
CA LYS A 644 -21.78 27.22 -25.09
C LYS A 644 -20.48 27.79 -25.67
N LEU A 645 -19.34 27.42 -25.07
CA LEU A 645 -18.00 27.55 -25.67
C LEU A 645 -17.28 26.22 -25.47
#